data_AF-A0AAW1KTS3-F1
#
_entry.id   AF-A0AAW1KTS3-F1
#
_cell.length_a   1.000
_cell.length_b   1.000
_cell.length_c   1.000
_cell.angle_alpha   90.00
_cell.angle_beta   90.00
_cell.angle_gamma   90.00
#
_symmetry.space_group_name_H-M   'P 1'
#
loop_
_entity.id
_entity.type
_entity.pdbx_description
1 polymer ?
#
loop_
_entity_poly.entity_id
_entity_poly.type
_entity_poly.pdbx_seq_one_letter_code
_entity_poly.pdbx_strand_id
1 'polypeptide(L)'
;MVAEKIWPGMLSRKPVFRLHYLKYIEETTRQILTALPESFQDVQPLRYALASVLRYLAPEFVEAKSEKFDLRTRKRLFDLLLSWSDDTNGAWSQEGVNDYRREVERYKASQHGRSKDSVDKLSFDKDVSEQVEAIQLASMNAMASLLYGPCFDDNARKMSGRVISWINSLFIEPAPRAPFGYSPADPRTPSYSKYTGEGGRAAAGRDRHKGGHLRVSMAKLALKNLLLTNLDLFPACIDQCYYSDAAIADGYFSVLAEVYMRQEIPKCEIQRLLSLILYKVVDPSRQIRDDALQMLETLSVRAWAEDGMESSGSYRAAVVGNLPDSYQQFQYKLSCKLAKDHPELSQLLCEEIMQRQLDAVDIIAQHQVLTCMAPWIENLNFWKLKDGWTERLLKSLYYVTWRHGDQFPDEIEKLWSTIASKSRNISPVLDFLITKGIEDCDSNASAEISGAFATYFSVAKRVSLYLARICPQRTIDHLVYQLAQRMLEDSVEPLRPSTIKADVNGNAVLEFSQGPAAPQISSIVDSQPHMSPLLVRGDIPLRNVSGSLSWRTAAVGGRSASGPLSPMPPEMNVVPLTPAGRSGQLLPALVNMSGPLMGVRSSTGTIRSRHLSRDSGDYFIDTPNSGEDGLHDKAGIHGVNAKELQSALQGHQQHSLTQADIALILLAEIAYENDEDFREHLPLLFHVTFVSMDSSEDIVLEHCQHLLVNLLYSLAGRHLEQYVVENSDGENKQQVVSLIKYVQSKRGSMMWESEDPTVIKPDVPSSALLAALVQSMVDAIFFQGDLRETWGTESLKWAMECTSRHLACRSHQIYRALRPKVTSDACVSLLRCLYRCLTNPQPEVLGFIMEILLTLQVMVENMEPEKVILYPQLFWGCVAMMHSDFVHVYCQVLELFLRVIDRLSFRDRTTENVLLSSMPRDELDTSGPEQGEFQRLESRGAIDPAGKVPAFEGVQPLVLKGLMSTVSHGVSIEVLSRITFPACDSIFGDPETRLLMHMTGLLPWLCLQLSKDPTGLGSPLHQQYQKACSVAANIALWCRTKSLEGLATVFLAYSQGEIKTINNLLACIAPLLCNEWFPKHSALAFGHLLRLLERGPVEYQRVILLLLKELLQHTPVDAAQNPHMYAIVSQLVESSLGCDALSVLEALLQSCSSLTGSHLNDGAYENGHGGPTDEKSLAPQNSFKARSGPLPYVMGPGFGTASTTIGGIGVESGVPPKEVALQNTRSILGHVLDNCALGRKDYKRLVPFVSNTANQ
;
A
#
# COMPACT_ATOMS: atom_id res chain seq x y z
N MET A 1 -67.64 -40.70 25.48
CA MET A 1 -68.73 -41.02 26.44
C MET A 1 -68.41 -40.60 27.88
N VAL A 2 -67.90 -41.45 28.78
CA VAL A 2 -67.74 -41.04 30.21
C VAL A 2 -66.55 -40.10 30.42
N ALA A 3 -65.37 -40.45 29.89
CA ALA A 3 -64.16 -39.62 29.96
C ALA A 3 -64.32 -38.22 29.33
N GLU A 4 -65.24 -38.12 28.36
CA GLU A 4 -65.59 -36.91 27.60
C GLU A 4 -66.47 -35.93 28.39
N LYS A 5 -67.09 -36.38 29.49
CA LYS A 5 -67.85 -35.53 30.42
C LYS A 5 -67.00 -35.01 31.59
N ILE A 6 -65.67 -35.12 31.48
CA ILE A 6 -64.73 -34.61 32.48
C ILE A 6 -64.33 -33.19 32.10
N TRP A 7 -64.69 -32.23 32.95
CA TRP A 7 -64.31 -30.83 32.81
C TRP A 7 -62.98 -30.55 33.55
N PRO A 8 -62.23 -29.50 33.14
CA PRO A 8 -60.91 -29.19 33.69
C PRO A 8 -60.83 -29.15 35.22
N GLY A 9 -59.77 -29.74 35.74
CA GLY A 9 -59.46 -29.86 37.17
C GLY A 9 -60.34 -30.84 37.95
N MET A 10 -61.22 -31.62 37.32
CA MET A 10 -62.08 -32.56 38.06
C MET A 10 -61.29 -33.76 38.61
N LEU A 11 -60.30 -34.29 37.87
CA LEU A 11 -59.49 -35.41 38.39
C LEU A 11 -58.63 -35.00 39.59
N SER A 12 -58.18 -33.75 39.64
CA SER A 12 -57.51 -33.15 40.81
C SER A 12 -58.41 -33.09 42.03
N ARG A 13 -59.70 -32.73 41.85
CA ARG A 13 -60.69 -32.62 42.93
C ARG A 13 -61.30 -33.97 43.36
N LYS A 14 -61.17 -35.02 42.55
CA LYS A 14 -61.78 -36.35 42.81
C LYS A 14 -60.79 -37.50 42.57
N PRO A 15 -59.87 -37.77 43.52
CA PRO A 15 -58.80 -38.77 43.35
C PRO A 15 -59.30 -40.20 43.12
N VAL A 16 -60.52 -40.54 43.55
CA VAL A 16 -61.14 -41.86 43.31
C VAL A 16 -61.36 -42.11 41.81
N PHE A 17 -61.85 -41.11 41.07
CA PHE A 17 -62.02 -41.23 39.61
C PHE A 17 -60.65 -41.33 38.92
N ARG A 18 -59.69 -40.49 39.34
CA ARG A 18 -58.30 -40.52 38.85
C ARG A 18 -57.70 -41.94 38.94
N LEU A 19 -57.83 -42.60 40.10
CA LEU A 19 -57.38 -43.98 40.31
C LEU A 19 -58.09 -45.01 39.41
N HIS A 20 -59.40 -44.90 39.21
CA HIS A 20 -60.16 -45.84 38.36
C HIS A 20 -59.78 -45.72 36.89
N TYR A 21 -59.63 -44.50 36.35
CA TYR A 21 -59.21 -44.32 34.97
C TYR A 21 -57.76 -44.74 34.71
N LEU A 22 -56.85 -44.53 35.67
CA LEU A 22 -55.47 -45.04 35.56
C LEU A 22 -55.44 -46.57 35.55
N LYS A 23 -56.21 -47.23 36.43
CA LYS A 23 -56.34 -48.70 36.42
C LYS A 23 -56.95 -49.21 35.12
N TYR A 24 -57.92 -48.49 34.54
CA TYR A 24 -58.49 -48.83 33.23
C TYR A 24 -57.43 -48.72 32.11
N ILE A 25 -56.68 -47.62 32.06
CA ILE A 25 -55.60 -47.42 31.07
C ILE A 25 -54.53 -48.51 31.20
N GLU A 26 -54.08 -48.81 32.43
CA GLU A 26 -53.10 -49.85 32.74
C GLU A 26 -53.59 -51.24 32.28
N GLU A 27 -54.82 -51.60 32.62
CA GLU A 27 -55.41 -52.90 32.29
C GLU A 27 -55.70 -53.06 30.80
N THR A 28 -56.28 -52.06 30.13
CA THR A 28 -56.53 -52.12 28.68
C THR A 28 -55.23 -52.09 27.88
N THR A 29 -54.21 -51.33 28.32
CA THR A 29 -52.87 -51.37 27.71
C THR A 29 -52.23 -52.76 27.86
N ARG A 30 -52.37 -53.38 29.04
CA ARG A 30 -51.90 -54.75 29.29
C ARG A 30 -52.56 -55.75 28.36
N GLN A 31 -53.89 -55.72 28.27
CA GLN A 31 -54.67 -56.63 27.42
C GLN A 31 -54.29 -56.52 25.93
N ILE A 32 -54.15 -55.30 25.39
CA ILE A 32 -53.75 -55.09 23.99
C ILE A 32 -52.33 -55.59 23.73
N LEU A 33 -51.40 -55.42 24.67
CA LEU A 33 -50.01 -55.90 24.55
C LEU A 33 -49.85 -57.43 24.73
N THR A 34 -50.82 -58.11 25.35
CA THR A 34 -50.81 -59.57 25.53
C THR A 34 -51.73 -60.33 24.57
N ALA A 35 -52.36 -59.64 23.61
CA ALA A 35 -53.30 -60.25 22.68
C ALA A 35 -52.60 -61.15 21.65
N LEU A 36 -53.24 -62.27 21.29
CA LEU A 36 -52.78 -63.14 20.22
C LEU A 36 -53.17 -62.57 18.84
N PRO A 37 -52.36 -62.73 17.78
CA PRO A 37 -52.67 -62.19 16.45
C PRO A 37 -54.01 -62.67 15.86
N GLU A 38 -54.51 -63.82 16.31
CA GLU A 38 -55.81 -64.38 15.92
C GLU A 38 -57.00 -63.57 16.47
N SER A 39 -56.81 -62.83 17.56
CA SER A 39 -57.84 -61.99 18.22
C SER A 39 -57.94 -60.56 17.65
N PHE A 40 -57.38 -60.32 16.46
CA PHE A 40 -57.28 -58.99 15.85
C PHE A 40 -58.57 -58.15 15.92
N GLN A 41 -59.72 -58.77 15.65
CA GLN A 41 -61.02 -58.10 15.61
C GLN A 41 -61.50 -57.66 17.00
N ASP A 42 -61.30 -58.49 18.02
CA ASP A 42 -61.69 -58.20 19.42
C ASP A 42 -60.83 -57.10 20.06
N VAL A 43 -59.61 -56.92 19.54
CA VAL A 43 -58.65 -55.89 19.99
C VAL A 43 -58.97 -54.50 19.42
N GLN A 44 -59.65 -54.39 18.26
CA GLN A 44 -59.93 -53.07 17.66
C GLN A 44 -60.80 -52.16 18.56
N PRO A 45 -61.90 -52.62 19.19
CA PRO A 45 -62.66 -51.80 20.15
C PRO A 45 -61.83 -51.35 21.36
N LEU A 46 -60.90 -52.19 21.83
CA LEU A 46 -60.00 -51.85 22.94
C LEU A 46 -58.97 -50.78 22.53
N ARG A 47 -58.38 -50.91 21.33
CA ARG A 47 -57.50 -49.88 20.72
C ARG A 47 -58.23 -48.54 20.62
N TYR A 48 -59.44 -48.53 20.06
CA TYR A 48 -60.28 -47.33 19.94
C TYR A 48 -60.66 -46.72 21.30
N ALA A 49 -61.06 -47.56 22.27
CA ALA A 49 -61.47 -47.10 23.59
C ALA A 49 -60.31 -46.52 24.40
N LEU A 50 -59.13 -47.15 24.37
CA LEU A 50 -57.92 -46.66 25.03
C LEU A 50 -57.51 -45.30 24.46
N ALA A 51 -57.43 -45.16 23.14
CA ALA A 51 -57.13 -43.89 22.49
C ALA A 51 -58.17 -42.81 22.83
N SER A 52 -59.47 -43.15 22.76
CA SER A 52 -60.57 -42.23 23.09
C SER A 52 -60.56 -41.77 24.56
N VAL A 53 -60.12 -42.61 25.50
CA VAL A 53 -59.97 -42.24 26.92
C VAL A 53 -58.71 -41.38 27.12
N LEU A 54 -57.58 -41.74 26.50
CA LEU A 54 -56.34 -40.96 26.61
C LEU A 54 -56.47 -39.55 26.02
N ARG A 55 -57.20 -39.39 24.91
CA ARG A 55 -57.54 -38.08 24.31
C ARG A 55 -58.11 -37.10 25.33
N TYR A 56 -59.09 -37.52 26.13
CA TYR A 56 -59.77 -36.62 27.06
C TYR A 56 -59.07 -36.51 28.42
N LEU A 57 -58.36 -37.55 28.88
CA LEU A 57 -57.84 -37.61 30.26
C LEU A 57 -56.33 -37.33 30.40
N ALA A 58 -55.53 -37.41 29.33
CA ALA A 58 -54.08 -37.18 29.44
C ALA A 58 -53.72 -35.79 30.02
N PRO A 59 -54.38 -34.66 29.62
CA PRO A 59 -54.13 -33.36 30.24
C PRO A 59 -54.53 -33.32 31.72
N GLU A 60 -55.72 -33.84 32.05
CA GLU A 60 -56.24 -33.91 33.43
C GLU A 60 -55.31 -34.66 34.39
N PHE A 61 -54.66 -35.75 33.95
CA PHE A 61 -53.71 -36.49 34.80
C PHE A 61 -52.43 -35.71 35.10
N VAL A 62 -52.00 -34.86 34.15
CA VAL A 62 -50.82 -33.99 34.29
C VAL A 62 -51.13 -32.83 35.23
N GLU A 63 -52.26 -32.14 35.06
CA GLU A 63 -52.70 -31.09 35.99
C GLU A 63 -52.96 -31.63 37.40
N ALA A 64 -53.50 -32.85 37.50
CA ALA A 64 -53.68 -33.55 38.77
C ALA A 64 -52.38 -34.11 39.37
N LYS A 65 -51.20 -33.87 38.76
CA LYS A 65 -49.88 -34.33 39.21
C LYS A 65 -49.87 -35.81 39.64
N SER A 66 -50.40 -36.68 38.79
CA SER A 66 -50.54 -38.10 39.11
C SER A 66 -49.21 -38.85 39.04
N GLU A 67 -48.69 -39.33 40.18
CA GLU A 67 -47.47 -40.16 40.28
C GLU A 67 -47.48 -41.39 39.35
N LYS A 68 -48.65 -42.00 39.16
CA LYS A 68 -48.85 -43.14 38.25
C LYS A 68 -49.00 -42.77 36.76
N PHE A 69 -48.81 -41.50 36.41
CA PHE A 69 -48.85 -41.01 35.02
C PHE A 69 -47.58 -40.21 34.70
N ASP A 70 -46.45 -40.81 35.05
CA ASP A 70 -45.11 -40.24 34.89
C ASP A 70 -44.68 -40.13 33.42
N LEU A 71 -43.50 -39.54 33.19
CA LEU A 71 -42.94 -39.37 31.84
C LEU A 71 -42.70 -40.71 31.13
N ARG A 72 -42.31 -41.78 31.85
CA ARG A 72 -42.12 -43.11 31.26
C ARG A 72 -43.44 -43.74 30.83
N THR A 73 -44.48 -43.60 31.64
CA THR A 73 -45.84 -44.07 31.31
C THR A 73 -46.42 -43.30 30.13
N ARG A 74 -46.34 -41.96 30.14
CA ARG A 74 -46.75 -41.12 28.99
C ARG A 74 -45.99 -41.49 27.71
N LYS A 75 -44.67 -41.67 27.78
CA LYS A 75 -43.84 -42.11 26.65
C LYS A 75 -44.28 -43.48 26.11
N ARG A 76 -44.44 -44.48 26.98
CA ARG A 76 -44.83 -45.84 26.57
C ARG A 76 -46.20 -45.85 25.88
N LEU A 77 -47.14 -45.03 26.33
CA LEU A 77 -48.45 -44.86 25.69
C LEU A 77 -48.33 -44.14 24.34
N PHE A 78 -47.45 -43.13 24.22
CA PHE A 78 -47.20 -42.45 22.95
C PHE A 78 -46.54 -43.39 21.91
N ASP A 79 -45.49 -44.12 22.29
CA ASP A 79 -44.83 -45.10 21.42
C ASP A 79 -45.79 -46.24 20.99
N LEU A 80 -46.71 -46.66 21.87
CA LEU A 80 -47.76 -47.63 21.54
C LEU A 80 -48.78 -47.08 20.54
N LEU A 81 -49.30 -45.87 20.75
CA LEU A 81 -50.26 -45.26 19.82
C LEU A 81 -49.62 -44.93 18.46
N LEU A 82 -48.35 -44.52 18.45
CA LEU A 82 -47.56 -44.29 17.23
C LEU A 82 -47.48 -45.54 16.36
N SER A 83 -47.34 -46.73 16.96
CA SER A 83 -47.30 -48.02 16.24
C SER A 83 -48.60 -48.39 15.51
N TRP A 84 -49.71 -47.67 15.76
CA TRP A 84 -50.98 -47.88 15.05
C TRP A 84 -51.21 -46.85 13.93
N SER A 85 -50.31 -45.87 13.77
CA SER A 85 -50.42 -44.79 12.78
C SER A 85 -49.55 -45.04 11.53
N ASP A 86 -50.08 -44.73 10.35
CA ASP A 86 -49.57 -45.28 9.08
C ASP A 86 -48.66 -44.35 8.23
N ASP A 87 -48.66 -43.04 8.49
CA ASP A 87 -48.24 -42.05 7.48
C ASP A 87 -46.86 -41.40 7.67
N THR A 88 -46.03 -41.88 8.61
CA THR A 88 -44.63 -41.41 8.73
C THR A 88 -43.76 -41.98 7.61
N ASN A 89 -43.95 -41.50 6.37
CA ASN A 89 -43.27 -41.99 5.16
C ASN A 89 -41.79 -41.50 5.05
N GLY A 90 -41.15 -41.22 6.19
CA GLY A 90 -39.73 -40.84 6.31
C GLY A 90 -38.85 -42.03 6.67
N ALA A 91 -37.58 -42.00 6.25
CA ALA A 91 -36.68 -43.16 6.20
C ALA A 91 -36.23 -43.79 7.55
N TRP A 92 -36.83 -43.42 8.68
CA TRP A 92 -36.27 -43.64 10.03
C TRP A 92 -37.10 -44.54 10.96
N SER A 93 -37.74 -45.59 10.43
CA SER A 93 -38.14 -46.79 11.21
C SER A 93 -38.56 -47.96 10.29
N GLN A 94 -37.64 -48.86 9.94
CA GLN A 94 -38.02 -50.07 9.17
C GLN A 94 -38.64 -51.18 10.03
N GLU A 95 -38.26 -51.31 11.31
CA GLU A 95 -38.54 -52.53 12.08
C GLU A 95 -39.89 -52.53 12.81
N GLY A 96 -40.28 -51.43 13.46
CA GLY A 96 -41.45 -51.40 14.38
C GLY A 96 -42.78 -50.97 13.76
N VAL A 97 -42.82 -49.88 12.98
CA VAL A 97 -44.09 -49.27 12.48
C VAL A 97 -44.83 -50.19 11.50
N ASN A 98 -44.12 -51.13 10.86
CA ASN A 98 -44.71 -52.06 9.90
C ASN A 98 -45.63 -53.13 10.52
N ASP A 99 -45.66 -53.34 11.85
CA ASP A 99 -46.39 -54.48 12.41
C ASP A 99 -47.91 -54.33 12.43
N TYR A 100 -48.50 -53.19 12.80
CA TYR A 100 -49.95 -53.03 12.77
C TYR A 100 -50.51 -53.09 11.35
N ARG A 101 -49.85 -52.45 10.36
CA ARG A 101 -50.24 -52.59 8.95
C ARG A 101 -50.13 -54.03 8.47
N ARG A 102 -49.04 -54.75 8.82
CA ARG A 102 -48.94 -56.19 8.51
C ARG A 102 -50.00 -57.01 9.23
N GLU A 103 -50.48 -56.60 10.41
CA GLU A 103 -51.60 -57.22 11.12
C GLU A 103 -52.94 -57.02 10.36
N VAL A 104 -53.24 -55.77 9.98
CA VAL A 104 -54.41 -55.39 9.15
C VAL A 104 -54.42 -56.19 7.84
N GLU A 105 -53.32 -56.17 7.09
CA GLU A 105 -53.25 -56.81 5.77
C GLU A 105 -53.23 -58.35 5.86
N ARG A 106 -52.63 -58.95 6.90
CA ARG A 106 -52.80 -60.39 7.18
C ARG A 106 -54.26 -60.72 7.50
N TYR A 107 -54.95 -59.89 8.29
CA TYR A 107 -56.36 -60.09 8.62
C TYR A 107 -57.23 -60.00 7.36
N LYS A 108 -57.08 -58.95 6.55
CA LYS A 108 -57.76 -58.82 5.23
C LYS A 108 -57.51 -60.04 4.35
N ALA A 109 -56.25 -60.46 4.18
CA ALA A 109 -55.88 -61.63 3.40
C ALA A 109 -56.54 -62.93 3.93
N SER A 110 -56.64 -63.09 5.25
CA SER A 110 -57.26 -64.27 5.87
C SER A 110 -58.77 -64.36 5.60
N GLN A 111 -59.48 -63.22 5.53
CA GLN A 111 -60.91 -63.19 5.20
C GLN A 111 -61.14 -63.22 3.67
N HIS A 112 -60.23 -62.66 2.88
CA HIS A 112 -60.20 -62.82 1.42
C HIS A 112 -60.16 -64.27 0.96
N GLY A 113 -59.50 -65.16 1.72
CA GLY A 113 -59.48 -66.59 1.49
C GLY A 113 -60.77 -67.32 1.88
N ARG A 114 -61.69 -66.67 2.62
CA ARG A 114 -62.98 -67.23 3.08
C ARG A 114 -64.15 -66.81 2.19
N SER A 115 -64.15 -65.59 1.65
CA SER A 115 -65.14 -65.16 0.66
C SER A 115 -64.74 -65.53 -0.78
N LYS A 116 -65.72 -65.79 -1.64
CA LYS A 116 -65.52 -65.99 -3.09
C LYS A 116 -65.92 -64.78 -3.94
N ASP A 117 -66.87 -63.97 -3.48
CA ASP A 117 -67.35 -62.82 -4.25
C ASP A 117 -66.35 -61.65 -4.19
N SER A 118 -66.34 -60.83 -5.23
CA SER A 118 -65.51 -59.63 -5.35
C SER A 118 -66.20 -58.39 -4.73
N VAL A 119 -67.53 -58.34 -4.75
CA VAL A 119 -68.28 -57.21 -4.17
C VAL A 119 -68.20 -57.25 -2.65
N ASP A 120 -68.38 -58.43 -2.04
CA ASP A 120 -68.25 -58.63 -0.59
C ASP A 120 -66.83 -58.33 -0.06
N LYS A 121 -65.81 -58.54 -0.89
CA LYS A 121 -64.41 -58.19 -0.54
C LYS A 121 -64.21 -56.68 -0.52
N LEU A 122 -64.76 -55.97 -1.51
CA LEU A 122 -64.67 -54.51 -1.59
C LEU A 122 -65.46 -53.81 -0.48
N SER A 123 -66.61 -54.34 -0.05
CA SER A 123 -67.34 -53.81 1.11
C SER A 123 -66.63 -54.13 2.42
N PHE A 124 -66.18 -55.38 2.61
CA PHE A 124 -65.42 -55.77 3.81
C PHE A 124 -64.12 -54.96 3.98
N ASP A 125 -63.34 -54.78 2.92
CA ASP A 125 -62.11 -53.98 2.98
C ASP A 125 -62.39 -52.51 3.27
N LYS A 126 -63.51 -51.97 2.78
CA LYS A 126 -63.95 -50.61 3.10
C LYS A 126 -64.31 -50.49 4.59
N ASP A 127 -65.13 -51.38 5.12
CA ASP A 127 -65.56 -51.36 6.52
C ASP A 127 -64.37 -51.55 7.49
N VAL A 128 -63.43 -52.46 7.17
CA VAL A 128 -62.18 -52.63 7.92
C VAL A 128 -61.29 -51.40 7.81
N SER A 129 -61.20 -50.77 6.64
CA SER A 129 -60.39 -49.55 6.47
C SER A 129 -61.00 -48.36 7.21
N GLU A 130 -62.33 -48.20 7.23
CA GLU A 130 -63.01 -47.19 8.04
C GLU A 130 -62.79 -47.41 9.55
N GLN A 131 -62.78 -48.66 10.02
CA GLN A 131 -62.45 -48.98 11.40
C GLN A 131 -60.99 -48.63 11.75
N VAL A 132 -60.05 -48.93 10.84
CA VAL A 132 -58.62 -48.60 10.99
C VAL A 132 -58.40 -47.08 10.96
N GLU A 133 -59.02 -46.35 10.03
CA GLU A 133 -58.97 -44.88 9.97
C GLU A 133 -59.53 -44.24 11.25
N ALA A 134 -60.64 -44.76 11.79
CA ALA A 134 -61.22 -44.30 13.05
C ALA A 134 -60.27 -44.52 14.25
N ILE A 135 -59.56 -45.64 14.29
CA ILE A 135 -58.54 -45.95 15.31
C ILE A 135 -57.30 -45.06 15.13
N GLN A 136 -56.85 -44.84 13.90
CA GLN A 136 -55.73 -43.94 13.59
C GLN A 136 -56.03 -42.50 14.00
N LEU A 137 -57.21 -41.99 13.64
CA LEU A 137 -57.65 -40.64 14.02
C LEU A 137 -57.78 -40.50 15.54
N ALA A 138 -58.36 -41.48 16.22
CA ALA A 138 -58.42 -41.51 17.69
C ALA A 138 -57.02 -41.54 18.32
N SER A 139 -56.10 -42.32 17.74
CA SER A 139 -54.72 -42.48 18.24
C SER A 139 -53.90 -41.21 18.05
N MET A 140 -53.98 -40.55 16.89
CA MET A 140 -53.33 -39.25 16.66
C MET A 140 -53.87 -38.16 17.60
N ASN A 141 -55.19 -38.13 17.86
CA ASN A 141 -55.78 -37.26 18.87
C ASN A 141 -55.24 -37.56 20.29
N ALA A 142 -55.10 -38.84 20.64
CA ALA A 142 -54.55 -39.27 21.93
C ALA A 142 -53.06 -38.91 22.08
N MET A 143 -52.26 -39.10 21.03
CA MET A 143 -50.85 -38.69 20.97
C MET A 143 -50.71 -37.17 21.13
N ALA A 144 -51.49 -36.38 20.40
CA ALA A 144 -51.53 -34.93 20.55
C ALA A 144 -51.90 -34.49 21.97
N SER A 145 -52.78 -35.24 22.66
CA SER A 145 -53.20 -34.96 24.04
C SER A 145 -52.17 -35.42 25.07
N LEU A 146 -51.42 -36.49 24.79
CA LEU A 146 -50.30 -36.97 25.63
C LEU A 146 -49.10 -36.01 25.65
N LEU A 147 -48.94 -35.16 24.63
CA LEU A 147 -47.89 -34.14 24.58
C LEU A 147 -48.08 -33.01 25.59
N TYR A 148 -49.30 -32.80 26.11
CA TYR A 148 -49.53 -31.84 27.18
C TYR A 148 -48.82 -32.28 28.47
N GLY A 149 -48.02 -31.40 29.04
CA GLY A 149 -47.12 -31.66 30.17
C GLY A 149 -45.65 -31.71 29.77
N PRO A 150 -44.72 -31.83 30.74
CA PRO A 150 -43.28 -31.82 30.47
C PRO A 150 -42.86 -32.87 29.44
N CYS A 151 -41.89 -32.57 28.58
CA CYS A 151 -41.39 -33.49 27.55
C CYS A 151 -41.04 -34.88 28.11
N PHE A 152 -41.30 -35.93 27.31
CA PHE A 152 -41.06 -37.32 27.69
C PHE A 152 -39.57 -37.65 27.95
N ASP A 153 -38.70 -37.11 27.10
CA ASP A 153 -37.24 -37.24 27.11
C ASP A 153 -36.62 -36.14 26.22
N ASP A 154 -35.29 -36.11 26.12
CA ASP A 154 -34.56 -35.13 25.28
C ASP A 154 -34.81 -35.32 23.77
N ASN A 155 -35.26 -36.50 23.33
CA ASN A 155 -35.61 -36.74 21.93
C ASN A 155 -37.02 -36.22 21.58
N ALA A 156 -37.85 -35.92 22.58
CA ALA A 156 -39.07 -35.11 22.41
C ALA A 156 -38.79 -33.59 22.41
N ARG A 157 -37.59 -33.15 22.84
CA ARG A 157 -37.15 -31.74 22.86
C ARG A 157 -36.42 -31.29 21.59
N LYS A 158 -35.74 -32.21 20.90
CA LYS A 158 -35.00 -31.91 19.65
C LYS A 158 -35.95 -31.64 18.49
N MET A 159 -35.67 -30.62 17.67
CA MET A 159 -36.41 -30.36 16.43
C MET A 159 -36.20 -31.43 15.36
N SER A 160 -35.08 -32.17 15.40
CA SER A 160 -34.86 -33.41 14.63
C SER A 160 -35.42 -34.67 15.31
N GLY A 161 -36.17 -34.52 16.41
CA GLY A 161 -36.68 -35.62 17.22
C GLY A 161 -37.94 -36.28 16.65
N ARG A 162 -38.20 -37.54 17.04
CA ARG A 162 -39.35 -38.34 16.52
C ARG A 162 -40.71 -37.64 16.69
N VAL A 163 -40.90 -36.91 17.79
CA VAL A 163 -42.15 -36.17 18.07
C VAL A 163 -42.34 -35.02 17.10
N ILE A 164 -41.30 -34.21 16.88
CA ILE A 164 -41.33 -33.07 15.97
C ILE A 164 -41.43 -33.54 14.51
N SER A 165 -40.68 -34.59 14.14
CA SER A 165 -40.79 -35.23 12.81
C SER A 165 -42.21 -35.75 12.52
N TRP A 166 -42.90 -36.31 13.52
CA TRP A 166 -44.29 -36.73 13.40
C TRP A 166 -45.24 -35.53 13.21
N ILE A 167 -45.09 -34.47 14.01
CA ILE A 167 -45.86 -33.21 13.85
C ILE A 167 -45.66 -32.61 12.45
N ASN A 168 -44.42 -32.54 11.95
CA ASN A 168 -44.10 -32.03 10.62
C ASN A 168 -44.74 -32.88 9.52
N SER A 169 -44.78 -34.21 9.68
CA SER A 169 -45.46 -35.12 8.74
C SER A 169 -47.00 -34.97 8.69
N LEU A 170 -47.60 -34.30 9.68
CA LEU A 170 -49.04 -33.97 9.69
C LEU A 170 -49.38 -32.62 9.07
N PHE A 171 -48.39 -31.76 8.82
CA PHE A 171 -48.55 -30.51 8.07
C PHE A 171 -48.45 -30.74 6.55
N ILE A 172 -47.57 -31.65 6.11
CA ILE A 172 -47.40 -32.00 4.70
C ILE A 172 -48.59 -32.83 4.20
N GLU A 173 -49.17 -32.46 3.06
CA GLU A 173 -50.25 -33.27 2.43
C GLU A 173 -49.66 -34.52 1.76
N PRO A 174 -50.18 -35.73 2.03
CA PRO A 174 -49.58 -36.97 1.51
C PRO A 174 -49.72 -37.06 -0.01
N ALA A 175 -48.58 -37.26 -0.69
CA ALA A 175 -48.51 -37.35 -2.14
C ALA A 175 -49.53 -38.37 -2.69
N PRO A 176 -50.32 -38.03 -3.73
CA PRO A 176 -51.40 -38.87 -4.21
C PRO A 176 -50.85 -40.19 -4.79
N ARG A 177 -51.07 -41.30 -4.07
CA ARG A 177 -50.73 -42.64 -4.57
C ARG A 177 -51.40 -42.86 -5.92
N ALA A 178 -50.60 -43.01 -6.96
CA ALA A 178 -51.07 -43.43 -8.27
C ALA A 178 -51.70 -44.83 -8.15
N PRO A 179 -52.81 -45.13 -8.84
CA PRO A 179 -53.36 -46.49 -8.89
C PRO A 179 -52.33 -47.44 -9.49
N PHE A 180 -52.01 -48.53 -8.77
CA PHE A 180 -51.17 -49.60 -9.32
C PHE A 180 -51.88 -50.23 -10.53
N GLY A 181 -51.33 -50.07 -11.74
CA GLY A 181 -51.96 -50.65 -12.93
C GLY A 181 -51.55 -50.16 -14.32
N TYR A 182 -50.59 -49.25 -14.48
CA TYR A 182 -50.03 -48.91 -15.81
C TYR A 182 -48.51 -48.76 -15.80
N SER A 183 -47.86 -49.23 -16.86
CA SER A 183 -46.42 -49.13 -17.06
C SER A 183 -46.03 -47.74 -17.61
N PRO A 184 -44.95 -47.11 -17.14
CA PRO A 184 -44.52 -45.81 -17.64
C PRO A 184 -43.88 -45.94 -19.04
N ALA A 185 -44.46 -45.27 -20.04
CA ALA A 185 -43.92 -45.20 -21.39
C ALA A 185 -43.97 -43.75 -21.95
N ASP A 186 -42.83 -43.34 -22.49
CA ASP A 186 -42.53 -42.14 -23.30
C ASP A 186 -42.88 -40.72 -22.75
N PRO A 187 -41.88 -39.94 -22.29
CA PRO A 187 -42.05 -38.55 -21.85
C PRO A 187 -41.90 -37.51 -22.99
N ARG A 188 -42.69 -37.60 -24.08
CA ARG A 188 -42.59 -36.67 -25.23
C ARG A 188 -43.90 -36.16 -25.86
N THR A 189 -44.92 -35.82 -25.06
CA THR A 189 -46.06 -35.02 -25.57
C THR A 189 -46.57 -33.98 -24.54
N PRO A 190 -46.59 -32.68 -24.85
CA PRO A 190 -47.13 -31.67 -23.93
C PRO A 190 -48.68 -31.62 -24.00
N SER A 191 -49.34 -31.91 -22.88
CA SER A 191 -50.81 -31.80 -22.78
C SER A 191 -51.24 -30.36 -22.52
N TYR A 192 -52.07 -29.81 -23.42
CA TYR A 192 -52.59 -28.44 -23.33
C TYR A 192 -54.06 -28.43 -22.87
N SER A 193 -54.51 -27.31 -22.30
CA SER A 193 -55.94 -26.95 -22.08
C SER A 193 -56.67 -27.68 -20.93
N LYS A 194 -57.76 -27.16 -20.33
CA LYS A 194 -58.30 -25.78 -20.28
C LYS A 194 -59.31 -25.62 -19.12
N TYR A 195 -59.80 -24.39 -18.97
CA TYR A 195 -60.96 -24.02 -18.14
C TYR A 195 -62.27 -24.68 -18.62
N THR A 196 -63.14 -25.08 -17.68
CA THR A 196 -64.61 -25.31 -17.78
C THR A 196 -65.20 -26.22 -18.87
N GLY A 197 -65.94 -27.25 -18.44
CA GLY A 197 -66.96 -27.98 -19.21
C GLY A 197 -67.69 -28.99 -18.32
N GLU A 198 -69.03 -29.04 -18.36
CA GLU A 198 -69.82 -29.97 -17.53
C GLU A 198 -69.82 -31.40 -18.10
N GLY A 199 -69.74 -32.41 -17.22
CA GLY A 199 -69.80 -33.83 -17.59
C GLY A 199 -69.81 -34.73 -16.36
N GLY A 200 -70.96 -35.34 -16.04
CA GLY A 200 -71.23 -35.89 -14.71
C GLY A 200 -70.42 -37.14 -14.32
N ARG A 201 -69.61 -37.01 -13.25
CA ARG A 201 -69.31 -38.08 -12.26
C ARG A 201 -68.63 -37.54 -10.97
N ALA A 202 -69.09 -36.38 -10.49
CA ALA A 202 -68.51 -35.70 -9.33
C ALA A 202 -69.02 -36.25 -7.98
N ALA A 203 -68.32 -37.26 -7.43
CA ALA A 203 -68.56 -37.77 -6.07
C ALA A 203 -67.26 -37.97 -5.27
N ALA A 204 -66.29 -38.71 -5.81
CA ALA A 204 -65.07 -39.11 -5.09
C ALA A 204 -64.06 -37.97 -4.76
N GLY A 205 -64.30 -36.75 -5.24
CA GLY A 205 -63.36 -35.63 -5.06
C GLY A 205 -63.51 -34.84 -3.75
N ARG A 206 -64.69 -34.82 -3.12
CA ARG A 206 -64.98 -33.88 -2.01
C ARG A 206 -64.39 -34.27 -0.66
N ASP A 207 -64.20 -35.56 -0.38
CA ASP A 207 -63.80 -36.00 0.97
C ASP A 207 -62.29 -35.95 1.22
N ARG A 208 -61.44 -35.98 0.17
CA ARG A 208 -59.98 -35.84 0.32
C ARG A 208 -59.59 -34.51 0.97
N HIS A 209 -60.20 -33.40 0.56
CA HIS A 209 -59.93 -32.07 1.15
C HIS A 209 -60.34 -31.97 2.64
N LYS A 210 -61.32 -32.75 3.12
CA LYS A 210 -61.64 -32.83 4.55
C LYS A 210 -60.51 -33.51 5.33
N GLY A 211 -59.93 -34.58 4.76
CA GLY A 211 -58.82 -35.32 5.36
C GLY A 211 -57.58 -34.45 5.59
N GLY A 212 -57.19 -33.63 4.61
CA GLY A 212 -56.08 -32.68 4.75
C GLY A 212 -56.30 -31.66 5.87
N HIS A 213 -57.46 -30.98 5.88
CA HIS A 213 -57.81 -30.02 6.93
C HIS A 213 -57.79 -30.63 8.34
N LEU A 214 -58.26 -31.88 8.50
CA LEU A 214 -58.20 -32.59 9.76
C LEU A 214 -56.76 -32.83 10.22
N ARG A 215 -55.86 -33.28 9.34
CA ARG A 215 -54.42 -33.50 9.66
C ARG A 215 -53.74 -32.23 10.15
N VAL A 216 -53.89 -31.12 9.42
CA VAL A 216 -53.34 -29.81 9.81
C VAL A 216 -53.90 -29.35 11.16
N SER A 217 -55.19 -29.57 11.43
CA SER A 217 -55.77 -29.24 12.74
C SER A 217 -55.19 -30.09 13.89
N MET A 218 -54.85 -31.37 13.63
CA MET A 218 -54.20 -32.25 14.60
C MET A 218 -52.74 -31.86 14.82
N ALA A 219 -52.01 -31.48 13.77
CA ALA A 219 -50.65 -30.97 13.84
C ALA A 219 -50.58 -29.70 14.73
N LYS A 220 -51.48 -28.73 14.49
CA LYS A 220 -51.60 -27.52 15.31
C LYS A 220 -51.94 -27.85 16.78
N LEU A 221 -52.86 -28.78 17.03
CA LEU A 221 -53.22 -29.21 18.39
C LEU A 221 -52.05 -29.91 19.12
N ALA A 222 -51.31 -30.79 18.44
CA ALA A 222 -50.17 -31.51 19.00
C ALA A 222 -49.03 -30.55 19.40
N LEU A 223 -48.65 -29.65 18.48
CA LEU A 223 -47.62 -28.64 18.72
C LEU A 223 -48.00 -27.67 19.83
N LYS A 224 -49.27 -27.24 19.87
CA LYS A 224 -49.82 -26.36 20.91
C LYS A 224 -49.77 -26.99 22.29
N ASN A 225 -50.18 -28.26 22.41
CA ASN A 225 -50.16 -28.97 23.69
C ASN A 225 -48.72 -29.16 24.20
N LEU A 226 -47.76 -29.41 23.30
CA LEU A 226 -46.34 -29.47 23.64
C LEU A 226 -45.83 -28.11 24.16
N LEU A 227 -46.10 -27.02 23.43
CA LEU A 227 -45.60 -25.68 23.76
C LEU A 227 -46.21 -25.09 25.03
N LEU A 228 -47.53 -25.22 25.25
CA LEU A 228 -48.25 -24.68 26.43
C LEU A 228 -47.70 -25.13 27.79
N THR A 229 -46.86 -26.16 27.82
CA THR A 229 -46.23 -26.69 29.04
C THR A 229 -44.71 -26.80 28.96
N ASN A 230 -44.10 -26.40 27.83
CA ASN A 230 -42.66 -26.44 27.58
C ASN A 230 -42.24 -25.16 26.84
N LEU A 231 -42.49 -24.00 27.45
CA LEU A 231 -42.29 -22.67 26.85
C LEU A 231 -40.83 -22.39 26.48
N ASP A 232 -39.87 -23.15 27.02
CA ASP A 232 -38.45 -23.09 26.65
C ASP A 232 -38.15 -23.66 25.25
N LEU A 233 -39.10 -24.39 24.63
CA LEU A 233 -39.03 -24.77 23.22
C LEU A 233 -39.46 -23.65 22.26
N PHE A 234 -40.15 -22.61 22.75
CA PHE A 234 -40.70 -21.54 21.90
C PHE A 234 -39.66 -20.88 20.99
N PRO A 235 -38.43 -20.51 21.46
CA PRO A 235 -37.43 -19.89 20.58
C PRO A 235 -36.96 -20.82 19.45
N ALA A 236 -36.82 -22.13 19.71
CA ALA A 236 -36.41 -23.10 18.68
C ALA A 236 -37.55 -23.44 17.70
N CYS A 237 -38.81 -23.15 18.05
CA CYS A 237 -39.94 -23.24 17.12
C CYS A 237 -40.05 -22.01 16.20
N ILE A 238 -39.46 -20.86 16.55
CA ILE A 238 -39.40 -19.68 15.67
C ILE A 238 -38.65 -20.04 14.37
N ASP A 239 -37.56 -20.80 14.47
CA ASP A 239 -36.76 -21.24 13.31
C ASP A 239 -37.59 -22.07 12.31
N GLN A 240 -38.57 -22.84 12.80
CA GLN A 240 -39.48 -23.62 11.95
C GLN A 240 -40.49 -22.75 11.17
N CYS A 241 -40.67 -21.47 11.52
CA CYS A 241 -41.52 -20.54 10.79
C CYS A 241 -40.85 -19.93 9.55
N TYR A 242 -39.55 -20.15 9.38
CA TYR A 242 -38.79 -19.83 8.17
C TYR A 242 -38.54 -21.07 7.29
N TYR A 243 -39.12 -22.22 7.65
CA TYR A 243 -38.93 -23.47 6.93
C TYR A 243 -39.45 -23.40 5.48
N SER A 244 -38.75 -24.04 4.54
CA SER A 244 -39.03 -23.93 3.10
C SER A 244 -40.34 -24.56 2.63
N ASP A 245 -40.95 -25.43 3.45
CA ASP A 245 -42.33 -25.88 3.26
C ASP A 245 -43.28 -24.92 4.00
N ALA A 246 -44.07 -24.16 3.23
CA ALA A 246 -45.03 -23.19 3.74
C ALA A 246 -46.09 -23.80 4.66
N ALA A 247 -46.51 -25.06 4.45
CA ALA A 247 -47.51 -25.71 5.30
C ALA A 247 -46.96 -26.00 6.71
N ILE A 248 -45.65 -26.28 6.82
CA ILE A 248 -44.95 -26.34 8.10
C ILE A 248 -44.78 -24.94 8.68
N ALA A 249 -44.25 -23.98 7.91
CA ALA A 249 -43.98 -22.63 8.39
C ALA A 249 -45.23 -21.93 8.97
N ASP A 250 -46.35 -21.96 8.23
CA ASP A 250 -47.65 -21.44 8.65
C ASP A 250 -48.26 -22.24 9.80
N GLY A 251 -48.01 -23.55 9.78
CA GLY A 251 -48.40 -24.50 10.82
C GLY A 251 -47.83 -24.13 12.18
N TYR A 252 -46.52 -23.91 12.23
CA TYR A 252 -45.80 -23.46 13.44
C TYR A 252 -46.19 -22.03 13.81
N PHE A 253 -46.20 -21.10 12.85
CA PHE A 253 -46.50 -19.70 13.13
C PHE A 253 -47.88 -19.52 13.79
N SER A 254 -48.92 -20.16 13.24
CA SER A 254 -50.29 -20.11 13.79
C SER A 254 -50.33 -20.54 15.27
N VAL A 255 -49.54 -21.55 15.63
CA VAL A 255 -49.49 -22.08 17.00
C VAL A 255 -48.67 -21.18 17.92
N LEU A 256 -47.54 -20.65 17.46
CA LEU A 256 -46.74 -19.71 18.25
C LEU A 256 -47.50 -18.42 18.52
N ALA A 257 -48.21 -17.89 17.51
CA ALA A 257 -49.10 -16.75 17.67
C ALA A 257 -50.20 -17.05 18.71
N GLU A 258 -50.90 -18.18 18.61
CA GLU A 258 -51.96 -18.52 19.58
C GLU A 258 -51.42 -18.78 21.00
N VAL A 259 -50.26 -19.44 21.15
CA VAL A 259 -49.62 -19.68 22.45
C VAL A 259 -49.14 -18.37 23.07
N TYR A 260 -48.51 -17.49 22.27
CA TYR A 260 -48.08 -16.17 22.71
C TYR A 260 -49.28 -15.30 23.15
N MET A 261 -50.38 -15.28 22.38
CA MET A 261 -51.60 -14.56 22.80
C MET A 261 -52.15 -15.06 24.14
N ARG A 262 -52.04 -16.36 24.43
CA ARG A 262 -52.56 -16.99 25.66
C ARG A 262 -51.67 -16.83 26.89
N GLN A 263 -50.35 -16.79 26.74
CA GLN A 263 -49.39 -16.83 27.84
C GLN A 263 -48.15 -15.97 27.55
N GLU A 264 -47.52 -15.45 28.60
CA GLU A 264 -46.21 -14.80 28.49
C GLU A 264 -45.11 -15.86 28.34
N ILE A 265 -44.16 -15.61 27.45
CA ILE A 265 -43.06 -16.53 27.15
C ILE A 265 -41.80 -16.06 27.91
N PRO A 266 -41.32 -16.81 28.93
CA PRO A 266 -40.17 -16.39 29.71
C PRO A 266 -38.92 -16.22 28.84
N LYS A 267 -38.20 -15.11 29.02
CA LYS A 267 -36.97 -14.76 28.29
C LYS A 267 -37.12 -14.65 26.76
N CYS A 268 -38.33 -14.41 26.25
CA CYS A 268 -38.52 -14.19 24.81
C CYS A 268 -38.02 -12.80 24.40
N GLU A 269 -37.02 -12.76 23.54
CA GLU A 269 -36.42 -11.54 23.01
C GLU A 269 -37.37 -10.82 22.03
N ILE A 270 -37.67 -9.54 22.30
CA ILE A 270 -38.61 -8.72 21.50
C ILE A 270 -38.22 -8.71 20.02
N GLN A 271 -36.92 -8.54 19.72
CA GLN A 271 -36.41 -8.54 18.35
C GLN A 271 -36.72 -9.82 17.57
N ARG A 272 -36.75 -11.00 18.21
CA ARG A 272 -37.03 -12.29 17.54
C ARG A 272 -38.51 -12.46 17.19
N LEU A 273 -39.38 -11.91 18.03
CA LEU A 273 -40.81 -11.86 17.76
C LEU A 273 -41.12 -10.84 16.66
N LEU A 274 -40.48 -9.67 16.75
CA LEU A 274 -40.66 -8.57 15.81
C LEU A 274 -40.14 -8.92 14.39
N SER A 275 -38.98 -9.59 14.29
CA SER A 275 -38.44 -10.07 13.01
C SER A 275 -39.39 -11.10 12.35
N LEU A 276 -39.94 -12.02 13.14
CA LEU A 276 -40.91 -13.02 12.69
C LEU A 276 -42.26 -12.39 12.29
N ILE A 277 -42.75 -11.42 13.04
CA ILE A 277 -43.98 -10.67 12.72
C ILE A 277 -43.80 -9.91 11.39
N LEU A 278 -42.71 -9.17 11.22
CA LEU A 278 -42.43 -8.44 9.98
C LEU A 278 -42.29 -9.39 8.79
N TYR A 279 -41.73 -10.59 8.99
CA TYR A 279 -41.67 -11.64 7.97
C TYR A 279 -43.05 -12.22 7.61
N LYS A 280 -43.94 -12.50 8.59
CA LYS A 280 -45.27 -13.08 8.32
C LYS A 280 -46.38 -12.08 8.00
N VAL A 281 -46.16 -10.78 8.14
CA VAL A 281 -47.08 -9.73 7.62
C VAL A 281 -47.14 -9.70 6.08
N VAL A 282 -46.15 -10.26 5.37
CA VAL A 282 -46.16 -10.41 3.90
C VAL A 282 -46.54 -11.82 3.42
N ASP A 283 -47.08 -12.66 4.30
CA ASP A 283 -47.45 -14.02 3.93
C ASP A 283 -48.59 -14.05 2.89
N PRO A 284 -48.58 -14.93 1.87
CA PRO A 284 -49.70 -15.07 0.93
C PRO A 284 -51.04 -15.40 1.61
N SER A 285 -51.02 -16.17 2.70
CA SER A 285 -52.19 -16.55 3.48
C SER A 285 -52.69 -15.37 4.31
N ARG A 286 -53.91 -14.90 3.99
CA ARG A 286 -54.54 -13.81 4.74
C ARG A 286 -54.64 -14.10 6.25
N GLN A 287 -54.95 -15.34 6.64
CA GLN A 287 -55.06 -15.70 8.05
C GLN A 287 -53.72 -15.50 8.78
N ILE A 288 -52.60 -15.82 8.14
CA ILE A 288 -51.26 -15.66 8.71
C ILE A 288 -50.91 -14.17 8.86
N ARG A 289 -51.29 -13.32 7.91
CA ARG A 289 -51.15 -11.85 8.05
C ARG A 289 -52.03 -11.28 9.18
N ASP A 290 -53.29 -11.70 9.26
CA ASP A 290 -54.22 -11.27 10.31
C ASP A 290 -53.75 -11.75 11.70
N ASP A 291 -53.26 -13.00 11.83
CA ASP A 291 -52.65 -13.58 13.04
C ASP A 291 -51.37 -12.81 13.46
N ALA A 292 -50.52 -12.43 12.49
CA ALA A 292 -49.28 -11.68 12.75
C ALA A 292 -49.54 -10.26 13.28
N LEU A 293 -50.56 -9.58 12.75
CA LEU A 293 -50.98 -8.28 13.26
C LEU A 293 -51.58 -8.38 14.67
N GLN A 294 -52.31 -9.45 14.99
CA GLN A 294 -52.80 -9.70 16.34
C GLN A 294 -51.67 -10.06 17.32
N MET A 295 -50.62 -10.75 16.85
CA MET A 295 -49.41 -11.01 17.63
C MET A 295 -48.64 -9.71 17.93
N LEU A 296 -48.58 -8.77 16.98
CA LEU A 296 -48.02 -7.43 17.17
C LEU A 296 -48.84 -6.58 18.16
N GLU A 297 -50.18 -6.59 18.04
CA GLU A 297 -51.08 -5.92 18.99
C GLU A 297 -50.85 -6.45 20.42
N THR A 298 -50.73 -7.77 20.58
CA THR A 298 -50.39 -8.42 21.86
C THR A 298 -49.00 -8.03 22.38
N LEU A 299 -48.00 -7.95 21.50
CA LEU A 299 -46.64 -7.55 21.86
C LEU A 299 -46.61 -6.09 22.33
N SER A 300 -47.29 -5.19 21.64
CA SER A 300 -47.37 -3.78 22.03
C SER A 300 -48.03 -3.57 23.40
N VAL A 301 -49.13 -4.28 23.68
CA VAL A 301 -49.83 -4.22 24.98
C VAL A 301 -49.00 -4.81 26.13
N ARG A 302 -48.05 -5.72 25.86
CA ARG A 302 -47.18 -6.32 26.88
C ARG A 302 -45.85 -5.61 27.09
N ALA A 303 -45.27 -5.04 26.04
CA ALA A 303 -43.91 -4.49 26.05
C ALA A 303 -43.86 -2.95 26.08
N TRP A 304 -44.91 -2.27 25.59
CA TRP A 304 -44.89 -0.83 25.31
C TRP A 304 -46.06 -0.06 25.94
N ALA A 305 -46.85 -0.70 26.82
CA ALA A 305 -48.05 -0.09 27.42
C ALA A 305 -47.78 0.81 28.64
N GLU A 306 -46.55 0.84 29.17
CA GLU A 306 -46.18 1.73 30.30
C GLU A 306 -45.67 3.11 29.85
N ASP A 307 -45.20 3.24 28.60
CA ASP A 307 -44.86 4.54 28.01
C ASP A 307 -46.16 5.29 27.64
N GLY A 308 -46.44 6.37 28.36
CA GLY A 308 -47.72 7.11 28.35
C GLY A 308 -48.05 7.91 27.08
N MET A 309 -47.71 7.40 25.91
CA MET A 309 -48.06 7.94 24.59
C MET A 309 -49.40 7.31 24.12
N GLU A 310 -50.24 8.06 23.41
CA GLU A 310 -51.58 7.58 22.96
C GLU A 310 -51.53 6.55 21.79
N SER A 311 -50.42 5.82 21.64
CA SER A 311 -50.12 4.96 20.49
C SER A 311 -50.53 3.49 20.64
N SER A 312 -50.82 3.00 21.86
CA SER A 312 -50.92 1.58 22.26
C SER A 312 -52.10 0.76 21.67
N GLY A 313 -52.67 1.18 20.53
CA GLY A 313 -53.60 0.41 19.68
C GLY A 313 -53.46 0.71 18.18
N SER A 314 -52.41 1.43 17.78
CA SER A 314 -52.32 2.14 16.48
C SER A 314 -51.69 1.30 15.34
N TYR A 315 -51.42 0.01 15.55
CA TYR A 315 -50.80 -0.88 14.55
C TYR A 315 -51.80 -1.73 13.76
N ARG A 316 -53.08 -1.74 14.18
CA ARG A 316 -54.13 -2.60 13.61
C ARG A 316 -54.74 -2.06 12.31
N ALA A 317 -53.91 -1.93 11.28
CA ALA A 317 -54.33 -1.65 9.91
C ALA A 317 -54.43 -2.96 9.12
N ALA A 318 -55.66 -3.40 8.81
CA ALA A 318 -55.90 -4.62 8.05
C ALA A 318 -55.50 -4.47 6.58
N VAL A 319 -54.74 -5.43 6.03
CA VAL A 319 -54.36 -5.42 4.62
C VAL A 319 -55.52 -5.93 3.76
N VAL A 320 -56.32 -4.98 3.24
CA VAL A 320 -57.53 -5.26 2.44
C VAL A 320 -57.21 -5.89 1.07
N GLY A 321 -55.99 -5.68 0.54
CA GLY A 321 -55.56 -6.19 -0.75
C GLY A 321 -55.05 -7.65 -0.71
N ASN A 322 -55.38 -8.41 -1.75
CA ASN A 322 -54.84 -9.75 -2.00
C ASN A 322 -53.59 -9.75 -2.92
N LEU A 323 -53.15 -8.59 -3.40
CA LEU A 323 -51.98 -8.45 -4.29
C LEU A 323 -50.68 -8.39 -3.48
N PRO A 324 -49.58 -9.03 -3.95
CA PRO A 324 -48.27 -9.00 -3.27
C PRO A 324 -47.77 -7.59 -2.96
N ASP A 325 -47.78 -6.72 -3.96
CA ASP A 325 -47.36 -5.32 -3.86
C ASP A 325 -48.09 -4.57 -2.73
N SER A 326 -49.35 -4.94 -2.44
CA SER A 326 -50.15 -4.32 -1.38
C SER A 326 -49.68 -4.71 0.02
N TYR A 327 -49.35 -5.99 0.27
CA TYR A 327 -48.84 -6.41 1.58
C TYR A 327 -47.36 -6.08 1.77
N GLN A 328 -46.54 -6.14 0.72
CA GLN A 328 -45.14 -5.70 0.75
C GLN A 328 -45.01 -4.19 1.02
N GLN A 329 -45.79 -3.36 0.31
CA GLN A 329 -45.82 -1.92 0.57
C GLN A 329 -46.37 -1.60 1.98
N PHE A 330 -47.28 -2.42 2.51
CA PHE A 330 -47.74 -2.29 3.89
C PHE A 330 -46.65 -2.66 4.91
N GLN A 331 -45.94 -3.77 4.73
CA GLN A 331 -44.82 -4.20 5.58
C GLN A 331 -43.74 -3.11 5.66
N TYR A 332 -43.36 -2.51 4.54
CA TYR A 332 -42.42 -1.39 4.53
C TYR A 332 -42.94 -0.20 5.35
N LYS A 333 -44.22 0.19 5.18
CA LYS A 333 -44.83 1.29 5.95
C LYS A 333 -44.96 0.97 7.45
N LEU A 334 -45.26 -0.28 7.80
CA LEU A 334 -45.31 -0.76 9.17
C LEU A 334 -43.91 -0.74 9.81
N SER A 335 -42.90 -1.20 9.09
CA SER A 335 -41.49 -1.14 9.49
C SER A 335 -41.02 0.31 9.72
N CYS A 336 -41.31 1.22 8.79
CA CYS A 336 -41.03 2.66 8.93
C CYS A 336 -41.73 3.33 10.12
N LYS A 337 -42.88 2.80 10.58
CA LYS A 337 -43.56 3.28 11.78
C LYS A 337 -42.88 2.73 13.03
N LEU A 338 -42.73 1.42 13.12
CA LEU A 338 -42.13 0.74 14.27
C LEU A 338 -40.68 1.18 14.52
N ALA A 339 -39.89 1.44 13.48
CA ALA A 339 -38.54 1.99 13.60
C ALA A 339 -38.50 3.42 14.16
N LYS A 340 -39.58 4.21 14.01
CA LYS A 340 -39.69 5.57 14.57
C LYS A 340 -40.27 5.58 15.98
N ASP A 341 -41.18 4.64 16.25
CA ASP A 341 -41.78 4.46 17.58
C ASP A 341 -40.79 3.80 18.56
N HIS A 342 -39.92 2.89 18.09
CA HIS A 342 -39.00 2.05 18.89
C HIS A 342 -37.55 2.03 18.38
N PRO A 343 -36.85 3.19 18.27
CA PRO A 343 -35.50 3.27 17.71
C PRO A 343 -34.42 2.53 18.53
N GLU A 344 -34.68 2.21 19.79
CA GLU A 344 -33.82 1.38 20.66
C GLU A 344 -33.70 -0.07 20.18
N LEU A 345 -34.74 -0.61 19.52
CA LEU A 345 -34.76 -2.00 19.03
C LEU A 345 -33.96 -2.18 17.74
N SER A 346 -33.66 -1.11 16.99
CA SER A 346 -32.92 -1.16 15.72
C SER A 346 -31.63 -1.97 15.77
N GLN A 347 -30.88 -1.89 16.88
CA GLN A 347 -29.62 -2.62 17.03
C GLN A 347 -29.86 -4.13 16.97
N LEU A 348 -30.60 -4.64 17.95
CA LEU A 348 -30.85 -6.07 18.12
C LEU A 348 -31.67 -6.65 16.96
N LEU A 349 -32.57 -5.87 16.37
CA LEU A 349 -33.37 -6.31 15.22
C LEU A 349 -32.55 -6.43 13.94
N CYS A 350 -31.64 -5.50 13.64
CA CYS A 350 -30.77 -5.60 12.47
C CYS A 350 -29.81 -6.80 12.57
N GLU A 351 -29.21 -7.04 13.75
CA GLU A 351 -28.35 -8.21 13.98
C GLU A 351 -29.14 -9.53 13.83
N GLU A 352 -30.31 -9.61 14.43
CA GLU A 352 -31.26 -10.73 14.36
C GLU A 352 -31.71 -11.06 12.92
N ILE A 353 -32.09 -10.04 12.14
CA ILE A 353 -32.51 -10.21 10.74
C ILE A 353 -31.35 -10.72 9.89
N MET A 354 -30.17 -10.08 9.97
CA MET A 354 -29.01 -10.44 9.14
C MET A 354 -28.50 -11.85 9.44
N GLN A 355 -28.46 -12.26 10.71
CA GLN A 355 -27.90 -13.55 11.11
C GLN A 355 -28.86 -14.74 10.93
N ARG A 356 -30.19 -14.53 10.98
CA ARG A 356 -31.16 -15.64 10.93
C ARG A 356 -31.98 -15.73 9.66
N GLN A 357 -32.43 -14.61 9.09
CA GLN A 357 -33.42 -14.66 8.01
C GLN A 357 -32.77 -14.92 6.64
N LEU A 358 -31.64 -14.28 6.34
CA LEU A 358 -31.10 -14.27 4.98
C LEU A 358 -30.58 -15.64 4.50
N ASP A 359 -29.89 -16.41 5.35
CA ASP A 359 -29.43 -17.77 5.02
C ASP A 359 -30.54 -18.86 5.14
N ALA A 360 -31.71 -18.54 5.70
CA ALA A 360 -32.80 -19.50 5.96
C ALA A 360 -33.98 -19.43 4.97
N VAL A 361 -34.12 -18.30 4.26
CA VAL A 361 -35.32 -17.90 3.50
C VAL A 361 -35.07 -17.97 1.98
N ASP A 362 -36.15 -18.05 1.19
CA ASP A 362 -36.06 -18.06 -0.27
C ASP A 362 -35.67 -16.70 -0.88
N ILE A 363 -35.27 -16.71 -2.15
CA ILE A 363 -34.80 -15.51 -2.88
C ILE A 363 -35.89 -14.42 -2.92
N ILE A 364 -37.17 -14.80 -3.02
CA ILE A 364 -38.29 -13.86 -3.14
C ILE A 364 -38.51 -13.09 -1.82
N ALA A 365 -38.37 -13.75 -0.68
CA ALA A 365 -38.49 -13.10 0.63
C ALA A 365 -37.17 -12.51 1.15
N GLN A 366 -35.98 -12.94 0.69
CA GLN A 366 -34.70 -12.25 0.97
C GLN A 366 -34.74 -10.77 0.55
N HIS A 367 -35.22 -10.45 -0.67
CA HIS A 367 -35.44 -9.08 -1.14
C HIS A 367 -36.36 -8.26 -0.19
N GLN A 368 -37.44 -8.88 0.29
CA GLN A 368 -38.40 -8.24 1.19
C GLN A 368 -37.79 -7.98 2.57
N VAL A 369 -36.97 -8.90 3.07
CA VAL A 369 -36.23 -8.79 4.34
C VAL A 369 -35.19 -7.65 4.28
N LEU A 370 -34.40 -7.56 3.20
CA LEU A 370 -33.49 -6.43 3.00
C LEU A 370 -34.26 -5.09 2.94
N THR A 371 -35.37 -5.06 2.19
CA THR A 371 -36.21 -3.86 2.05
C THR A 371 -36.86 -3.43 3.36
N CYS A 372 -37.32 -4.36 4.19
CA CYS A 372 -37.96 -4.05 5.47
C CYS A 372 -36.97 -3.68 6.58
N MET A 373 -35.68 -4.03 6.44
CA MET A 373 -34.62 -3.69 7.39
C MET A 373 -34.10 -2.25 7.25
N ALA A 374 -34.14 -1.66 6.04
CA ALA A 374 -33.60 -0.32 5.79
C ALA A 374 -34.08 0.79 6.76
N PRO A 375 -35.37 0.88 7.16
CA PRO A 375 -35.82 1.90 8.12
C PRO A 375 -35.22 1.76 9.52
N TRP A 376 -34.85 0.54 9.93
CA TRP A 376 -34.21 0.31 11.23
C TRP A 376 -32.73 0.73 11.21
N ILE A 377 -32.07 0.59 10.06
CA ILE A 377 -30.69 1.05 9.83
C ILE A 377 -30.59 2.58 9.95
N GLU A 378 -31.64 3.33 9.58
CA GLU A 378 -31.71 4.80 9.73
C GLU A 378 -31.44 5.27 11.16
N ASN A 379 -31.72 4.46 12.19
CA ASN A 379 -31.47 4.82 13.59
C ASN A 379 -30.02 4.60 14.05
N LEU A 380 -29.22 3.78 13.36
CA LEU A 380 -27.88 3.36 13.81
C LEU A 380 -26.87 4.52 13.83
N ASN A 381 -25.96 4.52 14.81
CA ASN A 381 -24.90 5.53 14.97
C ASN A 381 -23.63 4.84 15.51
N PHE A 382 -22.73 4.39 14.65
CA PHE A 382 -21.57 3.56 15.02
C PHE A 382 -20.64 4.23 16.05
N TRP A 383 -20.55 5.56 16.02
CA TRP A 383 -19.77 6.37 16.96
C TRP A 383 -20.37 6.51 18.39
N LYS A 384 -21.55 5.92 18.66
CA LYS A 384 -22.23 5.91 19.97
C LYS A 384 -22.38 4.52 20.58
N LEU A 385 -22.02 3.48 19.84
CA LEU A 385 -22.26 2.08 20.19
C LEU A 385 -21.05 1.52 20.94
N LYS A 386 -21.28 0.58 21.86
CA LYS A 386 -20.20 -0.07 22.62
C LYS A 386 -19.30 -0.85 21.67
N ASP A 387 -18.00 -0.79 21.90
CA ASP A 387 -16.96 -1.10 20.91
C ASP A 387 -17.13 -2.48 20.25
N GLY A 388 -17.46 -3.51 21.05
CA GLY A 388 -17.68 -4.88 20.57
C GLY A 388 -19.04 -5.18 19.93
N TRP A 389 -19.94 -4.20 19.76
CA TRP A 389 -21.20 -4.38 19.00
C TRP A 389 -21.15 -3.80 17.59
N THR A 390 -20.53 -2.62 17.42
CA THR A 390 -20.25 -2.03 16.10
C THR A 390 -19.55 -3.03 15.19
N GLU A 391 -18.50 -3.68 15.70
CA GLU A 391 -17.74 -4.72 14.99
C GLU A 391 -18.63 -5.89 14.53
N ARG A 392 -19.56 -6.35 15.38
CA ARG A 392 -20.45 -7.48 15.04
C ARG A 392 -21.43 -7.13 13.94
N LEU A 393 -22.10 -5.97 14.04
CA LEU A 393 -23.03 -5.57 12.98
C LEU A 393 -22.30 -5.31 11.67
N LEU A 394 -21.10 -4.72 11.70
CA LEU A 394 -20.29 -4.52 10.50
C LEU A 394 -19.84 -5.86 9.89
N LYS A 395 -19.47 -6.86 10.71
CA LYS A 395 -19.21 -8.24 10.24
C LYS A 395 -20.47 -8.88 9.62
N SER A 396 -21.67 -8.67 10.18
CA SER A 396 -22.93 -9.12 9.58
C SER A 396 -23.26 -8.39 8.26
N LEU A 397 -23.18 -7.06 8.20
CA LEU A 397 -23.39 -6.26 6.99
C LEU A 397 -22.41 -6.62 5.88
N TYR A 398 -21.14 -6.84 6.22
CA TYR A 398 -20.10 -7.30 5.30
C TYR A 398 -20.42 -8.70 4.74
N TYR A 399 -20.79 -9.66 5.59
CA TYR A 399 -21.22 -11.00 5.15
C TYR A 399 -22.43 -10.94 4.21
N VAL A 400 -23.44 -10.14 4.54
CA VAL A 400 -24.63 -9.95 3.70
C VAL A 400 -24.27 -9.32 2.36
N THR A 401 -23.38 -8.33 2.34
CA THR A 401 -22.86 -7.71 1.10
C THR A 401 -22.08 -8.71 0.26
N TRP A 402 -21.27 -9.56 0.88
CA TRP A 402 -20.51 -10.64 0.22
C TRP A 402 -21.39 -11.72 -0.39
N ARG A 403 -22.44 -12.16 0.34
CA ARG A 403 -23.35 -13.23 -0.10
C ARG A 403 -24.35 -12.77 -1.16
N HIS A 404 -24.91 -11.59 -0.98
CA HIS A 404 -26.11 -11.16 -1.72
C HIS A 404 -25.90 -9.90 -2.58
N GLY A 405 -24.76 -9.21 -2.50
CA GLY A 405 -24.51 -7.98 -3.25
C GLY A 405 -24.57 -8.12 -4.77
N ASP A 406 -24.35 -9.33 -5.31
CA ASP A 406 -24.49 -9.63 -6.75
C ASP A 406 -25.93 -10.01 -7.14
N GLN A 407 -26.80 -10.30 -6.16
CA GLN A 407 -28.19 -10.73 -6.35
C GLN A 407 -29.18 -9.57 -6.13
N PHE A 408 -28.88 -8.71 -5.15
CA PHE A 408 -29.71 -7.60 -4.67
C PHE A 408 -28.86 -6.30 -4.58
N PRO A 409 -28.27 -5.82 -5.69
CA PRO A 409 -27.36 -4.69 -5.66
C PRO A 409 -28.05 -3.39 -5.21
N ASP A 410 -29.27 -3.12 -5.68
CA ASP A 410 -30.02 -1.89 -5.37
C ASP A 410 -30.42 -1.84 -3.89
N GLU A 411 -30.79 -2.98 -3.31
CA GLU A 411 -31.15 -3.11 -1.90
C GLU A 411 -29.92 -2.93 -1.02
N ILE A 412 -28.80 -3.57 -1.35
CA ILE A 412 -27.55 -3.48 -0.59
C ILE A 412 -26.95 -2.07 -0.69
N GLU A 413 -26.97 -1.45 -1.88
CA GLU A 413 -26.61 -0.03 -2.05
C GLU A 413 -27.50 0.87 -1.19
N LYS A 414 -28.81 0.62 -1.13
CA LYS A 414 -29.74 1.36 -0.26
C LYS A 414 -29.46 1.18 1.23
N LEU A 415 -29.03 -0.01 1.69
CA LEU A 415 -28.62 -0.20 3.09
C LEU A 415 -27.39 0.63 3.43
N TRP A 416 -26.33 0.55 2.63
CA TRP A 416 -25.11 1.34 2.83
C TRP A 416 -25.33 2.84 2.66
N SER A 417 -26.19 3.24 1.73
CA SER A 417 -26.62 4.64 1.56
C SER A 417 -27.35 5.17 2.80
N THR A 418 -28.19 4.34 3.42
CA THR A 418 -28.89 4.69 4.66
C THR A 418 -27.90 4.86 5.82
N ILE A 419 -26.87 4.03 5.90
CA ILE A 419 -25.75 4.20 6.86
C ILE A 419 -24.99 5.50 6.59
N ALA A 420 -24.65 5.77 5.33
CA ALA A 420 -23.83 6.89 4.87
C ALA A 420 -24.52 8.25 5.06
N SER A 421 -25.86 8.30 5.03
CA SER A 421 -26.67 9.50 5.30
C SER A 421 -26.29 10.23 6.60
N LYS A 422 -25.72 9.50 7.57
CA LYS A 422 -25.09 10.04 8.77
C LYS A 422 -23.58 10.06 8.60
N SER A 423 -23.04 11.20 8.17
CA SER A 423 -21.62 11.38 7.83
C SER A 423 -20.58 10.94 8.88
N ARG A 424 -20.91 10.81 10.17
CA ARG A 424 -20.00 10.26 11.20
C ARG A 424 -20.01 8.72 11.30
N ASN A 425 -20.87 8.02 10.58
CA ASN A 425 -20.82 6.56 10.41
C ASN A 425 -19.73 6.14 9.41
N ILE A 426 -19.28 7.05 8.54
CA ILE A 426 -18.32 6.78 7.46
C ILE A 426 -16.98 6.24 8.01
N SER A 427 -16.34 7.00 8.90
CA SER A 427 -15.03 6.62 9.47
C SER A 427 -15.05 5.24 10.14
N PRO A 428 -15.96 4.90 11.09
CA PRO A 428 -16.03 3.55 11.66
C PRO A 428 -16.23 2.41 10.65
N VAL A 429 -16.91 2.65 9.52
CA VAL A 429 -17.08 1.63 8.47
C VAL A 429 -15.77 1.45 7.68
N LEU A 430 -15.10 2.54 7.33
CA LEU A 430 -13.83 2.50 6.59
C LEU A 430 -12.70 1.93 7.45
N ASP A 431 -12.60 2.31 8.71
CA ASP A 431 -11.62 1.78 9.67
C ASP A 431 -11.86 0.27 9.92
N PHE A 432 -13.13 -0.15 9.98
CA PHE A 432 -13.48 -1.57 10.01
C PHE A 432 -13.02 -2.31 8.74
N LEU A 433 -13.26 -1.76 7.54
CA LEU A 433 -12.83 -2.39 6.29
C LEU A 433 -11.29 -2.51 6.24
N ILE A 434 -10.56 -1.43 6.55
CA ILE A 434 -9.08 -1.44 6.58
C ILE A 434 -8.56 -2.47 7.58
N THR A 435 -9.10 -2.51 8.80
CA THR A 435 -8.73 -3.51 9.82
C THR A 435 -9.04 -4.93 9.35
N LYS A 436 -10.23 -5.16 8.79
CA LYS A 436 -10.67 -6.45 8.24
C LYS A 436 -9.75 -6.92 7.10
N GLY A 437 -9.28 -5.99 6.27
CA GLY A 437 -8.34 -6.26 5.18
C GLY A 437 -6.96 -6.71 5.69
N ILE A 438 -6.43 -6.08 6.74
CA ILE A 438 -5.16 -6.51 7.36
C ILE A 438 -5.31 -7.87 8.03
N GLU A 439 -6.38 -8.09 8.81
CA GLU A 439 -6.72 -9.41 9.37
C GLU A 439 -6.75 -10.51 8.27
N ASP A 440 -7.30 -10.19 7.09
CA ASP A 440 -7.41 -11.11 5.95
C ASP A 440 -6.12 -11.19 5.09
N CYS A 441 -5.14 -10.30 5.29
CA CYS A 441 -3.75 -10.52 4.83
C CYS A 441 -3.07 -11.54 5.74
N ASP A 442 -2.95 -11.19 7.03
CA ASP A 442 -2.13 -11.89 8.01
C ASP A 442 -2.58 -13.34 8.25
N SER A 443 -3.89 -13.57 8.25
CA SER A 443 -4.47 -14.91 8.45
C SER A 443 -4.22 -15.86 7.27
N ASN A 444 -3.87 -15.35 6.09
CA ASN A 444 -3.94 -16.06 4.82
C ASN A 444 -2.59 -16.15 4.10
N ALA A 445 -1.49 -16.21 4.85
CA ALA A 445 -0.11 -16.27 4.34
C ALA A 445 0.29 -17.57 3.59
N SER A 446 -0.65 -18.27 2.94
CA SER A 446 -0.40 -19.43 2.08
C SER A 446 -0.97 -19.22 0.66
N ALA A 447 -0.21 -19.65 -0.35
CA ALA A 447 -0.45 -19.30 -1.76
C ALA A 447 -1.75 -19.85 -2.38
N GLU A 448 -2.54 -20.65 -1.65
CA GLU A 448 -3.83 -21.18 -2.12
C GLU A 448 -4.99 -20.16 -2.00
N ILE A 449 -4.78 -19.02 -1.31
CA ILE A 449 -5.86 -18.16 -0.78
C ILE A 449 -6.14 -16.90 -1.65
N SER A 450 -5.61 -16.84 -2.88
CA SER A 450 -5.91 -15.76 -3.85
C SER A 450 -7.42 -15.47 -4.02
N GLY A 451 -8.28 -16.48 -3.88
CA GLY A 451 -9.74 -16.33 -3.97
C GLY A 451 -10.37 -15.53 -2.83
N ALA A 452 -9.96 -15.74 -1.58
CA ALA A 452 -10.56 -15.03 -0.43
C ALA A 452 -10.17 -13.54 -0.44
N PHE A 453 -8.92 -13.26 -0.78
CA PHE A 453 -8.39 -11.91 -0.90
C PHE A 453 -9.09 -11.12 -2.01
N ALA A 454 -9.34 -11.75 -3.17
CA ALA A 454 -10.16 -11.17 -4.23
C ALA A 454 -11.60 -10.89 -3.79
N THR A 455 -12.20 -11.75 -2.95
CA THR A 455 -13.54 -11.47 -2.40
C THR A 455 -13.55 -10.31 -1.40
N TYR A 456 -12.51 -10.15 -0.57
CA TYR A 456 -12.40 -8.98 0.32
C TYR A 456 -12.40 -7.68 -0.48
N PHE A 457 -11.53 -7.53 -1.48
CA PHE A 457 -11.48 -6.29 -2.27
C PHE A 457 -12.76 -6.03 -3.07
N SER A 458 -13.41 -7.07 -3.61
CA SER A 458 -14.71 -6.94 -4.30
C SER A 458 -15.79 -6.34 -3.39
N VAL A 459 -15.83 -6.76 -2.12
CA VAL A 459 -16.80 -6.27 -1.13
C VAL A 459 -16.40 -4.89 -0.60
N ALA A 460 -15.15 -4.71 -0.17
CA ALA A 460 -14.68 -3.48 0.44
C ALA A 460 -14.75 -2.28 -0.51
N LYS A 461 -14.40 -2.46 -1.80
CA LYS A 461 -14.54 -1.42 -2.83
C LYS A 461 -16.01 -1.07 -3.08
N ARG A 462 -16.88 -2.08 -3.17
CA ARG A 462 -18.33 -1.89 -3.37
C ARG A 462 -18.97 -1.10 -2.23
N VAL A 463 -18.65 -1.45 -0.98
CA VAL A 463 -19.09 -0.66 0.19
C VAL A 463 -18.56 0.77 0.10
N SER A 464 -17.26 0.95 -0.15
CA SER A 464 -16.63 2.28 -0.21
C SER A 464 -17.21 3.17 -1.32
N LEU A 465 -17.57 2.59 -2.46
CA LEU A 465 -18.27 3.27 -3.55
C LEU A 465 -19.68 3.73 -3.12
N TYR A 466 -20.46 2.88 -2.46
CA TYR A 466 -21.78 3.25 -1.92
C TYR A 466 -21.71 4.34 -0.83
N LEU A 467 -20.65 4.33 -0.01
CA LEU A 467 -20.40 5.42 0.95
C LEU A 467 -20.07 6.73 0.22
N ALA A 468 -19.19 6.67 -0.79
CA ALA A 468 -18.79 7.83 -1.57
C ALA A 468 -19.98 8.48 -2.32
N ARG A 469 -20.89 7.70 -2.90
CA ARG A 469 -22.07 8.23 -3.62
C ARG A 469 -23.03 9.08 -2.77
N ILE A 470 -22.96 8.97 -1.43
CA ILE A 470 -23.81 9.71 -0.48
C ILE A 470 -23.02 10.76 0.31
N CYS A 471 -21.74 10.50 0.59
CA CYS A 471 -20.85 11.39 1.33
C CYS A 471 -19.43 11.34 0.75
N PRO A 472 -19.21 11.89 -0.48
CA PRO A 472 -17.97 11.72 -1.22
C PRO A 472 -16.79 12.35 -0.49
N GLN A 473 -16.80 13.67 -0.28
CA GLN A 473 -15.82 14.40 0.54
C GLN A 473 -15.44 13.66 1.83
N ARG A 474 -16.41 13.21 2.64
CA ARG A 474 -16.12 12.55 3.93
C ARG A 474 -15.52 11.15 3.79
N THR A 475 -15.82 10.44 2.71
CA THR A 475 -15.24 9.13 2.40
C THR A 475 -13.81 9.31 1.89
N ILE A 476 -13.60 10.31 1.03
CA ILE A 476 -12.30 10.67 0.45
C ILE A 476 -11.37 11.24 1.53
N ASP A 477 -11.80 12.24 2.31
CA ASP A 477 -11.03 12.83 3.42
C ASP A 477 -10.47 11.75 4.36
N HIS A 478 -11.28 10.74 4.71
CA HIS A 478 -10.89 9.68 5.64
C HIS A 478 -9.89 8.71 5.02
N LEU A 479 -10.13 8.27 3.78
CA LEU A 479 -9.20 7.40 3.07
C LEU A 479 -7.88 8.11 2.73
N VAL A 480 -7.92 9.40 2.39
CA VAL A 480 -6.74 10.23 2.14
C VAL A 480 -5.99 10.53 3.45
N TYR A 481 -6.68 10.70 4.58
CA TYR A 481 -6.05 10.78 5.90
C TYR A 481 -5.29 9.48 6.25
N GLN A 482 -5.86 8.31 5.98
CA GLN A 482 -5.17 7.03 6.18
C GLN A 482 -4.01 6.85 5.19
N LEU A 483 -4.19 7.25 3.92
CA LEU A 483 -3.13 7.26 2.91
C LEU A 483 -1.94 8.16 3.31
N ALA A 484 -2.20 9.29 3.97
CA ALA A 484 -1.17 10.18 4.50
C ALA A 484 -0.33 9.55 5.63
N GLN A 485 -0.88 8.55 6.35
CA GLN A 485 -0.13 7.88 7.42
C GLN A 485 1.03 7.02 6.88
N ARG A 486 1.04 6.65 5.58
CA ARG A 486 2.17 5.94 4.94
C ARG A 486 3.51 6.63 5.15
N MET A 487 3.52 7.96 5.25
CA MET A 487 4.71 8.76 5.56
C MET A 487 5.31 8.40 6.94
N LEU A 488 4.49 7.87 7.85
CA LEU A 488 4.82 7.52 9.24
C LEU A 488 4.71 6.00 9.52
N GLU A 489 4.38 5.17 8.52
CA GLU A 489 4.36 3.71 8.68
C GLU A 489 5.81 3.19 8.77
N ASP A 490 6.14 2.44 9.83
CA ASP A 490 7.46 1.82 9.96
C ASP A 490 7.61 0.71 8.93
N SER A 491 8.36 0.99 7.87
CA SER A 491 8.66 0.00 6.82
C SER A 491 9.50 -1.11 7.41
N VAL A 492 8.91 -2.31 7.55
CA VAL A 492 9.65 -3.56 7.73
C VAL A 492 10.33 -3.87 6.40
N GLU A 493 11.42 -3.15 6.09
CA GLU A 493 12.28 -3.49 4.96
C GLU A 493 12.71 -4.95 5.14
N PRO A 494 12.30 -5.86 4.24
CA PRO A 494 12.77 -7.23 4.31
C PRO A 494 14.28 -7.16 4.15
N LEU A 495 15.02 -7.80 5.06
CA LEU A 495 16.48 -7.95 4.96
C LEU A 495 16.81 -8.80 3.72
N ARG A 496 16.73 -8.17 2.54
CA ARG A 496 17.20 -8.71 1.27
C ARG A 496 18.65 -9.11 1.53
N PRO A 497 19.03 -10.37 1.32
CA PRO A 497 20.44 -10.74 1.37
C PRO A 497 21.13 -10.11 0.16
N SER A 498 21.52 -8.83 0.31
CA SER A 498 22.45 -8.12 -0.56
C SER A 498 23.62 -9.07 -0.80
N THR A 499 23.79 -9.51 -2.04
CA THR A 499 24.50 -10.76 -2.35
C THR A 499 25.86 -10.82 -1.65
N ILE A 500 25.96 -11.64 -0.59
CA ILE A 500 27.16 -11.72 0.27
C ILE A 500 28.27 -12.52 -0.44
N LYS A 501 28.77 -11.94 -1.54
CA LYS A 501 30.20 -11.81 -1.79
C LYS A 501 30.66 -10.47 -1.23
N ALA A 502 30.47 -10.30 0.08
CA ALA A 502 31.25 -9.33 0.81
C ALA A 502 32.69 -9.86 0.86
N ASP A 503 33.53 -9.40 -0.07
CA ASP A 503 34.97 -9.47 0.15
C ASP A 503 35.26 -8.77 1.48
N VAL A 504 35.91 -9.47 2.41
CA VAL A 504 36.08 -9.04 3.82
C VAL A 504 36.97 -7.79 3.97
N ASN A 505 37.47 -7.25 2.85
CA ASN A 505 38.21 -6.00 2.74
C ASN A 505 37.35 -4.81 2.24
N GLY A 506 36.02 -4.99 2.04
CA GLY A 506 35.10 -4.05 1.39
C GLY A 506 34.76 -2.75 2.16
N ASN A 507 35.75 -2.11 2.80
CA ASN A 507 35.57 -0.90 3.60
C ASN A 507 35.46 0.38 2.72
N ALA A 508 34.52 0.34 1.76
CA ALA A 508 34.42 1.25 0.61
C ALA A 508 33.79 2.62 0.92
N VAL A 509 34.12 3.21 2.08
CA VAL A 509 33.88 4.65 2.31
C VAL A 509 35.06 5.41 1.70
N LEU A 510 34.85 6.00 0.52
CA LEU A 510 35.87 6.75 -0.19
C LEU A 510 36.12 8.10 0.49
N GLU A 511 37.10 8.10 1.40
CA GLU A 511 37.56 9.25 2.18
C GLU A 511 38.85 9.85 1.58
N PHE A 512 39.13 11.13 1.89
CA PHE A 512 40.45 11.74 1.62
C PHE A 512 41.63 11.07 2.37
N SER A 513 41.36 10.09 3.24
CA SER A 513 42.33 9.26 3.95
C SER A 513 42.87 8.09 3.10
N GLN A 514 42.12 7.64 2.08
CA GLN A 514 42.51 6.53 1.19
C GLN A 514 43.33 7.05 0.00
N GLY A 515 44.64 7.15 0.17
CA GLY A 515 45.57 7.48 -0.91
C GLY A 515 45.64 6.38 -1.99
N PRO A 516 46.16 6.69 -3.19
CA PRO A 516 46.36 5.68 -4.23
C PRO A 516 47.30 4.57 -3.73
N ALA A 517 46.90 3.31 -3.89
CA ALA A 517 47.71 2.18 -3.48
C ALA A 517 49.04 2.18 -4.25
N ALA A 518 50.16 2.21 -3.52
CA ALA A 518 51.49 2.13 -4.11
C ALA A 518 51.63 0.84 -4.94
N PRO A 519 52.26 0.88 -6.13
CA PRO A 519 52.42 -0.30 -6.99
C PRO A 519 53.40 -1.27 -6.34
N GLN A 520 52.88 -2.26 -5.60
CA GLN A 520 53.69 -3.32 -5.03
C GLN A 520 54.33 -4.14 -6.16
N ILE A 521 55.67 -4.17 -6.17
CA ILE A 521 56.46 -4.89 -7.17
C ILE A 521 56.39 -6.40 -6.84
N SER A 522 55.34 -7.07 -7.31
CA SER A 522 55.26 -8.53 -7.34
C SER A 522 55.84 -9.06 -8.64
N SER A 523 56.89 -9.88 -8.56
CA SER A 523 57.58 -10.45 -9.72
C SER A 523 56.67 -11.33 -10.58
N ILE A 524 56.42 -10.92 -11.82
CA ILE A 524 55.77 -11.76 -12.85
C ILE A 524 56.81 -12.68 -13.49
N VAL A 525 56.47 -13.96 -13.61
CA VAL A 525 57.14 -14.94 -14.49
C VAL A 525 56.05 -15.58 -15.36
N ASP A 526 56.38 -15.85 -16.63
CA ASP A 526 55.44 -15.93 -17.74
C ASP A 526 54.39 -17.07 -17.73
N SER A 527 53.31 -16.79 -18.47
CA SER A 527 52.65 -17.79 -19.33
C SER A 527 52.27 -17.11 -20.66
N GLN A 528 52.92 -17.53 -21.76
CA GLN A 528 52.78 -16.97 -23.11
C GLN A 528 51.40 -17.22 -23.75
N PRO A 529 51.04 -16.41 -24.76
CA PRO A 529 50.84 -17.02 -26.08
C PRO A 529 51.44 -16.24 -27.27
N HIS A 530 52.25 -16.94 -28.07
CA HIS A 530 52.49 -16.64 -29.49
C HIS A 530 51.46 -17.43 -30.36
N MET A 531 51.22 -17.25 -31.67
CA MET A 531 51.92 -16.55 -32.77
C MET A 531 50.89 -15.90 -33.74
N SER A 532 51.34 -14.95 -34.57
CA SER A 532 50.71 -14.62 -35.87
C SER A 532 51.60 -15.12 -37.03
N PRO A 533 51.08 -15.20 -38.27
CA PRO A 533 51.22 -14.08 -39.22
C PRO A 533 49.89 -13.85 -40.01
N LEU A 534 49.75 -13.13 -41.15
CA LEU A 534 50.67 -12.59 -42.16
C LEU A 534 50.15 -11.24 -42.74
N LEU A 535 50.69 -10.81 -43.90
CA LEU A 535 50.42 -9.56 -44.64
C LEU A 535 49.72 -9.88 -46.00
N VAL A 536 49.26 -8.96 -46.87
CA VAL A 536 50.01 -7.93 -47.65
C VAL A 536 49.04 -7.01 -48.47
N ARG A 537 49.25 -5.67 -48.46
CA ARG A 537 48.79 -4.59 -49.41
C ARG A 537 47.27 -4.38 -49.65
N GLY A 538 46.77 -3.16 -49.96
CA GLY A 538 47.40 -1.83 -49.94
C GLY A 538 46.60 -0.71 -50.67
N ASP A 539 46.93 0.55 -50.33
CA ASP A 539 46.97 1.77 -51.18
C ASP A 539 45.70 2.54 -51.71
N ILE A 540 45.54 3.76 -51.15
CA ILE A 540 45.01 5.06 -51.70
C ILE A 540 43.46 5.25 -51.97
N PRO A 541 42.91 6.49 -52.20
CA PRO A 541 41.71 6.96 -51.45
C PRO A 541 40.54 7.55 -52.32
N LEU A 542 39.49 8.13 -51.69
CA LEU A 542 38.89 9.46 -52.05
C LEU A 542 37.56 9.85 -51.32
N ARG A 543 37.44 11.17 -51.03
CA ARG A 543 36.25 12.08 -51.01
C ARG A 543 34.85 11.67 -50.43
N ASN A 544 34.51 12.37 -49.34
CA ASN A 544 33.46 13.43 -49.24
C ASN A 544 31.93 13.21 -49.46
N VAL A 545 31.19 13.82 -48.50
CA VAL A 545 29.90 14.59 -48.63
C VAL A 545 28.54 13.86 -48.53
N SER A 546 27.92 14.05 -47.34
CA SER A 546 26.53 14.51 -47.05
C SER A 546 25.29 13.97 -47.80
N GLY A 547 24.22 13.72 -47.05
CA GLY A 547 22.87 14.14 -47.48
C GLY A 547 21.70 13.14 -47.38
N SER A 548 20.91 13.26 -46.31
CA SER A 548 19.44 13.39 -46.32
C SER A 548 18.50 12.40 -47.08
N LEU A 549 17.63 11.74 -46.30
CA LEU A 549 16.20 11.41 -46.56
C LEU A 549 15.75 10.51 -47.76
N SER A 550 15.38 9.27 -47.38
CA SER A 550 14.01 8.70 -47.55
C SER A 550 13.63 7.80 -48.76
N TRP A 551 12.70 6.87 -48.44
CA TRP A 551 11.72 6.12 -49.27
C TRP A 551 12.13 5.16 -50.44
N ARG A 552 11.98 3.84 -50.13
CA ARG A 552 11.25 2.79 -50.90
C ARG A 552 11.71 2.28 -52.29
N THR A 553 12.19 1.03 -52.27
CA THR A 553 11.78 -0.15 -53.11
C THR A 553 11.81 -0.13 -54.66
N ALA A 554 12.66 -0.99 -55.23
CA ALA A 554 12.53 -1.73 -56.50
C ALA A 554 13.61 -2.85 -56.55
N ALA A 555 13.52 -4.00 -57.25
CA ALA A 555 12.40 -4.73 -57.87
C ALA A 555 12.84 -6.17 -58.28
N VAL A 556 11.94 -6.86 -59.00
CA VAL A 556 12.09 -8.03 -59.93
C VAL A 556 11.82 -9.42 -59.31
N GLY A 557 10.96 -10.30 -59.86
CA GLY A 557 10.02 -10.28 -61.02
C GLY A 557 9.63 -11.74 -61.38
N GLY A 558 8.57 -12.09 -62.14
CA GLY A 558 7.46 -11.36 -62.79
C GLY A 558 6.66 -12.30 -63.75
N ARG A 559 5.62 -11.77 -64.44
CA ARG A 559 4.69 -12.45 -65.41
C ARG A 559 3.64 -13.39 -64.79
N SER A 560 2.44 -13.63 -65.33
CA SER A 560 1.51 -13.00 -66.33
C SER A 560 0.25 -13.92 -66.40
N ALA A 561 -0.98 -13.57 -66.80
CA ALA A 561 -1.78 -12.35 -67.09
C ALA A 561 -3.29 -12.80 -67.03
N SER A 562 -4.39 -12.05 -67.20
CA SER A 562 -4.74 -10.73 -67.78
C SER A 562 -5.83 -10.06 -66.85
N GLY A 563 -6.66 -9.05 -67.15
CA GLY A 563 -7.05 -8.31 -68.38
C GLY A 563 -8.25 -8.94 -69.12
N PRO A 564 -9.23 -8.19 -69.68
CA PRO A 564 -9.29 -6.72 -69.88
C PRO A 564 -10.26 -6.00 -68.89
N LEU A 565 -10.22 -4.68 -68.61
CA LEU A 565 -9.98 -3.44 -69.40
C LEU A 565 -11.18 -3.09 -70.33
N SER A 566 -11.67 -1.84 -70.43
CA SER A 566 -10.97 -0.60 -70.87
C SER A 566 -11.68 0.72 -70.44
N PRO A 567 -11.15 1.95 -70.70
CA PRO A 567 -11.20 3.05 -69.70
C PRO A 567 -11.52 4.50 -70.19
N MET A 568 -11.37 5.50 -69.27
CA MET A 568 -10.94 6.91 -69.49
C MET A 568 -11.92 7.95 -70.11
N PRO A 569 -11.69 9.30 -70.00
CA PRO A 569 -11.04 10.13 -68.94
C PRO A 569 -11.90 11.40 -68.54
N PRO A 570 -11.44 12.68 -68.34
CA PRO A 570 -11.78 13.42 -67.10
C PRO A 570 -12.25 14.91 -67.24
N GLU A 571 -12.24 15.63 -66.10
CA GLU A 571 -12.18 17.12 -65.89
C GLU A 571 -13.45 18.02 -66.02
N MET A 572 -14.07 18.29 -64.86
CA MET A 572 -14.17 19.61 -64.19
C MET A 572 -14.62 20.87 -64.99
N ASN A 573 -15.88 21.35 -64.79
CA ASN A 573 -16.17 22.63 -64.07
C ASN A 573 -17.64 23.14 -64.10
N VAL A 574 -18.04 23.76 -62.97
CA VAL A 574 -18.97 24.93 -62.82
C VAL A 574 -20.50 24.77 -63.09
N VAL A 575 -21.24 25.64 -62.38
CA VAL A 575 -22.69 25.76 -62.05
C VAL A 575 -23.22 27.09 -62.66
N PRO A 576 -24.54 27.46 -62.78
CA PRO A 576 -25.81 26.82 -62.39
C PRO A 576 -26.89 26.69 -63.52
N LEU A 577 -28.09 26.18 -63.18
CA LEU A 577 -29.36 26.88 -63.48
C LEU A 577 -30.52 26.42 -62.56
N THR A 578 -31.47 27.32 -62.32
CA THR A 578 -32.70 27.19 -61.48
C THR A 578 -33.95 27.45 -62.38
N PRO A 579 -35.24 27.62 -61.94
CA PRO A 579 -35.83 27.67 -60.58
C PRO A 579 -37.25 27.02 -60.35
N ALA A 580 -37.68 27.02 -59.07
CA ALA A 580 -39.05 27.15 -58.51
C ALA A 580 -40.25 26.26 -58.98
N GLY A 581 -41.22 25.87 -58.12
CA GLY A 581 -41.36 26.00 -56.65
C GLY A 581 -42.78 26.39 -56.16
N ARG A 582 -43.21 25.95 -54.96
CA ARG A 582 -44.25 26.56 -54.07
C ARG A 582 -44.44 25.80 -52.73
N SER A 583 -44.98 26.49 -51.70
CA SER A 583 -45.38 25.93 -50.37
C SER A 583 -46.90 25.66 -50.31
N GLY A 584 -47.54 25.09 -49.27
CA GLY A 584 -47.15 24.77 -47.87
C GLY A 584 -48.38 24.33 -47.04
N GLN A 585 -48.37 24.51 -45.70
CA GLN A 585 -49.38 24.11 -44.65
C GLN A 585 -49.14 22.71 -44.00
N LEU A 586 -49.46 22.39 -42.73
CA LEU A 586 -49.82 23.15 -41.49
C LEU A 586 -49.54 22.26 -40.23
N LEU A 587 -49.62 22.82 -39.00
CA LEU A 587 -49.36 22.17 -37.68
C LEU A 587 -50.67 21.62 -37.02
N PRO A 588 -50.71 20.92 -35.83
CA PRO A 588 -49.66 20.74 -34.78
C PRO A 588 -49.55 19.36 -34.01
N ALA A 589 -48.54 19.30 -33.11
CA ALA A 589 -48.52 18.65 -31.76
C ALA A 589 -48.12 17.16 -31.51
N LEU A 590 -47.02 17.02 -30.75
CA LEU A 590 -46.69 16.05 -29.65
C LEU A 590 -46.29 14.57 -29.90
N VAL A 591 -45.59 14.03 -28.87
CA VAL A 591 -45.20 12.64 -28.53
C VAL A 591 -43.90 12.03 -29.09
N ASN A 592 -42.82 12.24 -28.32
CA ASN A 592 -41.90 11.23 -27.74
C ASN A 592 -41.60 9.87 -28.45
N MET A 593 -40.35 9.69 -28.94
CA MET A 593 -39.51 8.46 -28.89
C MET A 593 -38.03 8.92 -28.95
N SER A 594 -37.06 8.48 -28.13
CA SER A 594 -36.63 7.12 -27.73
C SER A 594 -35.79 6.40 -28.79
N GLY A 595 -34.48 6.72 -28.84
CA GLY A 595 -33.46 5.96 -29.59
C GLY A 595 -32.77 4.89 -28.71
N PRO A 596 -32.20 3.82 -29.29
CA PRO A 596 -31.78 2.64 -28.53
C PRO A 596 -30.40 2.82 -27.85
N LEU A 597 -30.35 2.64 -26.54
CA LEU A 597 -29.11 2.38 -25.81
C LEU A 597 -28.69 0.92 -26.01
N MET A 598 -27.46 0.69 -26.49
CA MET A 598 -26.88 -0.65 -26.58
C MET A 598 -26.47 -1.14 -25.18
N GLY A 599 -27.10 -2.22 -24.72
CA GLY A 599 -26.88 -2.74 -23.37
C GLY A 599 -25.47 -3.29 -23.16
N VAL A 600 -24.78 -2.77 -22.15
CA VAL A 600 -23.50 -3.30 -21.66
C VAL A 600 -23.75 -4.67 -21.01
N ARG A 601 -23.21 -5.74 -21.61
CA ARG A 601 -23.15 -7.06 -20.96
C ARG A 601 -21.90 -7.13 -20.08
N SER A 602 -22.10 -7.13 -18.77
CA SER A 602 -21.06 -7.40 -17.77
C SER A 602 -20.54 -8.83 -17.90
N SER A 603 -19.38 -9.01 -18.54
CA SER A 603 -18.73 -10.33 -18.64
C SER A 603 -17.81 -10.58 -17.43
N THR A 604 -18.24 -11.42 -16.50
CA THR A 604 -17.44 -11.87 -15.36
C THR A 604 -16.25 -12.71 -15.84
N GLY A 605 -15.07 -12.11 -15.94
CA GLY A 605 -13.84 -12.79 -16.32
C GLY A 605 -13.28 -13.64 -15.18
N THR A 606 -13.45 -14.96 -15.24
CA THR A 606 -12.84 -15.87 -14.25
C THR A 606 -11.32 -15.84 -14.32
N ILE A 607 -10.67 -15.46 -13.23
CA ILE A 607 -9.22 -15.56 -13.07
C ILE A 607 -8.82 -17.05 -13.12
N ARG A 608 -8.01 -17.40 -14.12
CA ARG A 608 -7.25 -18.65 -14.17
C ARG A 608 -5.87 -18.35 -14.70
N SER A 609 -4.85 -18.61 -13.88
CA SER A 609 -3.45 -18.68 -14.34
C SER A 609 -3.35 -19.65 -15.51
N ARG A 610 -2.54 -19.30 -16.52
CA ARG A 610 -2.24 -20.14 -17.67
C ARG A 610 -0.73 -20.30 -17.83
N HIS A 611 -0.17 -21.23 -17.07
CA HIS A 611 0.94 -22.00 -17.62
C HIS A 611 0.39 -22.90 -18.74
N LEU A 612 0.95 -22.78 -19.94
CA LEU A 612 0.69 -23.69 -21.06
C LEU A 612 1.95 -24.50 -21.34
N SER A 613 2.06 -25.66 -20.69
CA SER A 613 2.89 -26.75 -21.23
C SER A 613 2.14 -27.43 -22.38
N ARG A 614 2.89 -28.04 -23.31
CA ARG A 614 2.37 -28.65 -24.54
C ARG A 614 2.27 -30.18 -24.46
N ASP A 615 1.83 -30.73 -25.60
CA ASP A 615 1.90 -32.13 -26.04
C ASP A 615 0.79 -33.05 -25.49
N SER A 616 0.36 -34.13 -26.16
CA SER A 616 0.96 -34.88 -27.29
C SER A 616 -0.07 -35.36 -28.35
N GLY A 617 0.39 -36.00 -29.44
CA GLY A 617 -0.45 -36.70 -30.44
C GLY A 617 -0.42 -36.09 -31.85
N ASP A 618 0.70 -36.10 -32.59
CA ASP A 618 1.26 -37.22 -33.37
C ASP A 618 0.58 -37.46 -34.75
N TYR A 619 1.30 -37.22 -35.86
CA TYR A 619 1.98 -38.27 -36.64
C TYR A 619 2.73 -37.70 -37.87
N PHE A 620 4.07 -37.91 -37.91
CA PHE A 620 4.91 -38.38 -39.05
C PHE A 620 4.84 -37.70 -40.46
N ILE A 621 5.92 -37.61 -41.25
CA ILE A 621 7.38 -37.70 -41.03
C ILE A 621 8.09 -37.14 -42.31
N ASP A 622 9.33 -36.62 -42.23
CA ASP A 622 10.53 -37.25 -42.83
C ASP A 622 11.82 -36.42 -42.64
N THR A 623 12.96 -37.11 -42.59
CA THR A 623 14.33 -36.55 -42.41
C THR A 623 15.31 -37.09 -43.45
N PRO A 624 16.37 -36.35 -43.77
CA PRO A 624 17.75 -36.82 -43.49
C PRO A 624 18.66 -35.65 -43.01
N ASN A 625 19.90 -35.77 -42.52
CA ASN A 625 20.81 -36.83 -42.01
C ASN A 625 22.03 -36.09 -41.37
N SER A 626 23.01 -36.63 -40.64
CA SER A 626 23.31 -37.91 -39.93
C SER A 626 24.65 -37.65 -39.18
N GLY A 627 25.11 -38.42 -38.18
CA GLY A 627 24.64 -39.65 -37.53
C GLY A 627 25.75 -40.22 -36.63
N GLU A 628 25.51 -41.40 -36.03
CA GLU A 628 26.47 -42.30 -35.32
C GLU A 628 27.28 -41.75 -34.10
N ASP A 629 27.65 -42.53 -33.07
CA ASP A 629 26.95 -43.62 -32.33
C ASP A 629 27.73 -43.87 -30.99
N GLY A 630 27.21 -44.70 -30.06
CA GLY A 630 28.08 -45.47 -29.13
C GLY A 630 28.18 -45.10 -27.63
N LEU A 631 27.10 -45.35 -26.87
CA LEU A 631 27.06 -46.14 -25.60
C LEU A 631 27.96 -45.87 -24.34
N HIS A 632 27.27 -45.97 -23.18
CA HIS A 632 27.65 -46.50 -21.84
C HIS A 632 28.23 -45.65 -20.67
N ASP A 633 27.49 -45.77 -19.56
CA ASP A 633 27.86 -45.84 -18.12
C ASP A 633 28.40 -44.64 -17.28
N LYS A 634 27.60 -44.33 -16.24
CA LYS A 634 27.93 -43.96 -14.84
C LYS A 634 28.28 -42.51 -14.44
N ALA A 635 27.32 -41.96 -13.69
CA ALA A 635 27.46 -41.25 -12.40
C ALA A 635 28.18 -39.89 -12.32
N GLY A 636 27.44 -38.84 -11.93
CA GLY A 636 28.01 -37.59 -11.43
C GLY A 636 27.02 -36.42 -11.31
N ILE A 637 26.61 -36.10 -10.07
CA ILE A 637 26.24 -34.76 -9.56
C ILE A 637 25.35 -33.88 -10.47
N HIS A 638 24.06 -33.73 -10.12
CA HIS A 638 23.26 -32.61 -10.62
C HIS A 638 23.71 -31.28 -9.99
N GLY A 639 24.10 -30.32 -10.82
CA GLY A 639 24.23 -28.92 -10.40
C GLY A 639 22.85 -28.27 -10.32
N VAL A 640 22.47 -27.78 -9.14
CA VAL A 640 21.20 -27.06 -8.94
C VAL A 640 21.27 -25.72 -9.67
N ASN A 641 20.27 -25.42 -10.49
CA ASN A 641 20.16 -24.15 -11.21
C ASN A 641 19.91 -23.00 -10.22
N ALA A 642 20.85 -22.05 -10.15
CA ALA A 642 20.79 -20.94 -9.18
C ALA A 642 19.48 -20.12 -9.29
N LYS A 643 18.86 -20.04 -10.48
CA LYS A 643 17.59 -19.32 -10.66
C LYS A 643 16.38 -20.01 -10.02
N GLU A 644 16.38 -21.34 -9.94
CA GLU A 644 15.30 -22.11 -9.32
C GLU A 644 15.43 -22.11 -7.79
N LEU A 645 16.66 -22.08 -7.27
CA LEU A 645 16.90 -21.88 -5.84
C LEU A 645 16.52 -20.45 -5.40
N GLN A 646 16.76 -19.45 -6.26
CA GLN A 646 16.39 -18.04 -5.98
C GLN A 646 14.86 -17.88 -5.85
N SER A 647 14.07 -18.47 -6.77
CA SER A 647 12.61 -18.41 -6.68
C SER A 647 12.04 -19.25 -5.54
N ALA A 648 12.62 -20.42 -5.24
CA ALA A 648 12.26 -21.23 -4.09
C ALA A 648 12.49 -20.50 -2.74
N LEU A 649 13.52 -19.65 -2.66
CA LEU A 649 13.79 -18.81 -1.49
C LEU A 649 12.92 -17.54 -1.43
N GLN A 650 12.40 -17.05 -2.56
CA GLN A 650 11.45 -15.94 -2.61
C GLN A 650 10.02 -16.35 -2.22
N GLY A 651 9.68 -17.64 -2.26
CA GLY A 651 8.36 -18.19 -1.89
C GLY A 651 7.92 -18.03 -0.42
N HIS A 652 8.57 -17.15 0.35
CA HIS A 652 8.22 -16.76 1.72
C HIS A 652 8.13 -15.23 1.90
N GLN A 653 8.02 -14.44 0.82
CA GLN A 653 7.65 -13.03 0.94
C GLN A 653 6.22 -12.92 1.51
N GLN A 654 6.11 -12.33 2.71
CA GLN A 654 4.83 -12.08 3.36
C GLN A 654 4.17 -10.86 2.69
N HIS A 655 3.05 -11.07 1.99
CA HIS A 655 2.21 -10.03 1.39
C HIS A 655 1.54 -9.17 2.48
N SER A 656 2.33 -8.29 3.09
CA SER A 656 1.95 -7.43 4.21
C SER A 656 1.52 -6.05 3.68
N LEU A 657 0.25 -5.94 3.30
CA LEU A 657 -0.33 -4.65 2.89
C LEU A 657 -0.52 -3.73 4.10
N THR A 658 -0.16 -2.46 3.96
CA THR A 658 -0.34 -1.46 5.02
C THR A 658 -1.77 -0.87 5.05
N GLN A 659 -2.05 -0.04 6.05
CA GLN A 659 -3.34 0.68 6.11
C GLN A 659 -3.47 1.63 4.91
N ALA A 660 -2.36 2.28 4.54
CA ALA A 660 -2.31 3.14 3.37
C ALA A 660 -2.43 2.38 2.03
N ASP A 661 -1.89 1.17 1.91
CA ASP A 661 -2.10 0.33 0.71
C ASP A 661 -3.58 0.01 0.51
N ILE A 662 -4.28 -0.43 1.55
CA ILE A 662 -5.71 -0.72 1.48
C ILE A 662 -6.49 0.55 1.16
N ALA A 663 -6.16 1.68 1.78
CA ALA A 663 -6.80 2.97 1.48
C ALA A 663 -6.63 3.38 0.00
N LEU A 664 -5.42 3.21 -0.57
CA LEU A 664 -5.15 3.45 -1.98
C LEU A 664 -6.01 2.55 -2.89
N ILE A 665 -6.12 1.27 -2.55
CA ILE A 665 -6.89 0.28 -3.32
C ILE A 665 -8.40 0.60 -3.31
N LEU A 666 -8.92 1.17 -2.21
CA LEU A 666 -10.32 1.65 -2.13
C LEU A 666 -10.53 2.96 -2.91
N LEU A 667 -9.59 3.91 -2.80
CA LEU A 667 -9.62 5.18 -3.54
C LEU A 667 -9.59 4.99 -5.05
N ALA A 668 -8.87 3.96 -5.55
CA ALA A 668 -8.78 3.65 -6.98
C ALA A 668 -10.16 3.45 -7.65
N GLU A 669 -11.12 2.85 -6.94
CA GLU A 669 -12.50 2.65 -7.45
C GLU A 669 -13.31 3.96 -7.42
N ILE A 670 -13.18 4.73 -6.33
CA ILE A 670 -13.94 5.97 -6.07
C ILE A 670 -13.54 7.10 -7.04
N ALA A 671 -12.27 7.13 -7.46
CA ALA A 671 -11.67 8.15 -8.36
C ALA A 671 -12.34 8.28 -9.73
N TYR A 672 -13.12 7.29 -10.16
CA TYR A 672 -13.88 7.39 -11.41
C TYR A 672 -15.12 8.28 -11.26
N GLU A 673 -15.83 8.29 -10.13
CA GLU A 673 -17.15 8.94 -10.05
C GLU A 673 -17.12 10.39 -9.52
N ASN A 674 -16.09 10.81 -8.76
CA ASN A 674 -16.15 12.00 -7.89
C ASN A 674 -15.03 13.04 -8.20
N ASP A 675 -15.03 13.63 -9.39
CA ASP A 675 -13.93 14.51 -9.87
C ASP A 675 -13.71 15.80 -9.06
N GLU A 676 -14.76 16.47 -8.61
CA GLU A 676 -14.66 17.72 -7.82
C GLU A 676 -14.06 17.48 -6.41
N ASP A 677 -14.59 16.51 -5.65
CA ASP A 677 -14.14 16.20 -4.27
C ASP A 677 -12.66 15.80 -4.16
N PHE A 678 -12.07 15.32 -5.25
CA PHE A 678 -10.65 14.93 -5.28
C PHE A 678 -9.67 16.11 -5.42
N ARG A 679 -10.13 17.31 -5.80
CA ARG A 679 -9.24 18.42 -6.20
C ARG A 679 -8.33 18.94 -5.11
N GLU A 680 -8.80 19.02 -3.87
CA GLU A 680 -7.96 19.46 -2.74
C GLU A 680 -6.87 18.44 -2.38
N HIS A 681 -7.09 17.16 -2.72
CA HIS A 681 -6.25 16.03 -2.32
C HIS A 681 -5.23 15.59 -3.39
N LEU A 682 -5.30 16.15 -4.61
CA LEU A 682 -4.43 15.77 -5.75
C LEU A 682 -2.92 15.79 -5.45
N PRO A 683 -2.35 16.79 -4.73
CA PRO A 683 -0.92 16.83 -4.42
C PRO A 683 -0.43 15.57 -3.68
N LEU A 684 -1.23 15.10 -2.71
CA LEU A 684 -0.95 13.91 -1.92
C LEU A 684 -1.22 12.64 -2.73
N LEU A 685 -2.36 12.58 -3.44
CA LEU A 685 -2.74 11.41 -4.24
C LEU A 685 -1.73 11.11 -5.33
N PHE A 686 -1.31 12.10 -6.12
CA PHE A 686 -0.26 11.91 -7.11
C PHE A 686 1.09 11.58 -6.46
N HIS A 687 1.43 12.20 -5.31
CA HIS A 687 2.65 11.85 -4.61
C HIS A 687 2.69 10.38 -4.18
N VAL A 688 1.71 9.89 -3.40
CA VAL A 688 1.69 8.50 -2.91
C VAL A 688 1.61 7.50 -4.06
N THR A 689 0.79 7.80 -5.08
CA THR A 689 0.66 6.94 -6.26
C THR A 689 1.99 6.78 -7.00
N PHE A 690 2.78 7.86 -7.12
CA PHE A 690 4.06 7.84 -7.84
C PHE A 690 5.17 7.15 -7.03
N VAL A 691 5.30 7.42 -5.73
CA VAL A 691 6.32 6.76 -4.87
C VAL A 691 6.01 5.28 -4.57
N SER A 692 4.89 4.75 -5.10
CA SER A 692 4.47 3.35 -4.95
C SER A 692 4.49 2.55 -6.26
N MET A 693 4.92 3.14 -7.40
CA MET A 693 4.95 2.46 -8.72
C MET A 693 6.09 1.46 -8.91
N ASP A 694 6.96 1.33 -7.92
CA ASP A 694 8.03 0.36 -7.78
C ASP A 694 7.91 -0.48 -6.49
N SER A 695 6.72 -0.54 -5.91
CA SER A 695 6.36 -1.54 -4.88
C SER A 695 6.59 -2.97 -5.37
N SER A 696 6.94 -3.89 -4.45
CA SER A 696 6.99 -5.33 -4.73
C SER A 696 5.62 -5.99 -4.84
N GLU A 697 4.57 -5.31 -4.37
CA GLU A 697 3.24 -5.88 -4.28
C GLU A 697 2.42 -5.58 -5.54
N ASP A 698 2.28 -6.58 -6.42
CA ASP A 698 1.56 -6.49 -7.71
C ASP A 698 0.18 -5.83 -7.59
N ILE A 699 -0.53 -6.08 -6.49
CA ILE A 699 -1.87 -5.52 -6.22
C ILE A 699 -1.84 -4.02 -5.90
N VAL A 700 -0.80 -3.54 -5.20
CA VAL A 700 -0.59 -2.11 -4.94
C VAL A 700 -0.22 -1.41 -6.23
N LEU A 701 0.69 -2.01 -7.00
CA LEU A 701 1.11 -1.53 -8.32
C LEU A 701 -0.06 -1.41 -9.30
N GLU A 702 -0.89 -2.45 -9.45
CA GLU A 702 -2.08 -2.42 -10.30
C GLU A 702 -3.04 -1.30 -9.87
N HIS A 703 -3.25 -1.12 -8.57
CA HIS A 703 -4.17 -0.09 -8.08
C HIS A 703 -3.60 1.34 -8.08
N CYS A 704 -2.28 1.53 -8.01
CA CYS A 704 -1.63 2.80 -8.32
C CYS A 704 -1.85 3.18 -9.80
N GLN A 705 -1.64 2.23 -10.71
CA GLN A 705 -1.87 2.42 -12.15
C GLN A 705 -3.36 2.68 -12.46
N HIS A 706 -4.27 1.98 -11.78
CA HIS A 706 -5.72 2.15 -11.91
C HIS A 706 -6.19 3.51 -11.36
N LEU A 707 -5.76 3.90 -10.16
CA LEU A 707 -6.07 5.19 -9.55
C LEU A 707 -5.63 6.35 -10.47
N LEU A 708 -4.41 6.27 -11.02
CA LEU A 708 -3.91 7.31 -11.91
C LEU A 708 -4.70 7.40 -13.22
N VAL A 709 -5.09 6.27 -13.81
CA VAL A 709 -5.95 6.24 -15.00
C VAL A 709 -7.34 6.83 -14.72
N ASN A 710 -7.93 6.52 -13.56
CA ASN A 710 -9.24 7.05 -13.19
C ASN A 710 -9.18 8.56 -12.91
N LEU A 711 -8.18 9.05 -12.18
CA LEU A 711 -7.96 10.48 -11.96
C LEU A 711 -7.70 11.24 -13.28
N LEU A 712 -6.88 10.70 -14.19
CA LEU A 712 -6.68 11.29 -15.53
C LEU A 712 -7.98 11.32 -16.34
N TYR A 713 -8.80 10.27 -16.26
CA TYR A 713 -10.06 10.21 -17.01
C TYR A 713 -11.12 11.15 -16.45
N SER A 714 -11.28 11.23 -15.12
CA SER A 714 -12.28 12.08 -14.48
C SER A 714 -11.87 13.57 -14.52
N LEU A 715 -10.65 13.90 -14.06
CA LEU A 715 -10.17 15.29 -13.96
C LEU A 715 -9.84 15.94 -15.31
N ALA A 716 -9.30 15.18 -16.27
CA ALA A 716 -8.90 15.73 -17.58
C ALA A 716 -9.78 15.21 -18.72
N GLY A 717 -9.95 13.89 -18.83
CA GLY A 717 -10.67 13.23 -19.93
C GLY A 717 -12.09 13.75 -20.14
N ARG A 718 -12.91 13.77 -19.07
CA ARG A 718 -14.29 14.28 -19.12
C ARG A 718 -14.37 15.78 -19.38
N HIS A 719 -13.53 16.58 -18.74
CA HIS A 719 -13.55 18.03 -18.91
C HIS A 719 -13.17 18.43 -20.35
N LEU A 720 -12.16 17.79 -20.96
CA LEU A 720 -11.81 17.90 -22.39
C LEU A 720 -12.85 17.29 -23.34
N GLU A 721 -13.88 16.60 -22.83
CA GLU A 721 -15.02 16.12 -23.61
C GLU A 721 -16.26 17.02 -23.52
N GLN A 722 -16.36 17.81 -22.45
CA GLN A 722 -17.45 18.77 -22.26
C GLN A 722 -17.10 20.15 -22.84
N TYR A 723 -15.84 20.58 -22.76
CA TYR A 723 -15.37 21.87 -23.25
C TYR A 723 -14.74 21.75 -24.65
N VAL A 724 -15.53 21.41 -25.66
CA VAL A 724 -15.09 21.45 -27.06
C VAL A 724 -15.07 22.90 -27.55
N VAL A 725 -13.91 23.54 -27.45
CA VAL A 725 -13.61 24.87 -28.02
C VAL A 725 -12.58 24.72 -29.15
N GLU A 726 -12.45 25.75 -29.99
CA GLU A 726 -11.85 25.59 -31.32
C GLU A 726 -10.31 25.45 -31.32
N ASN A 727 -9.83 24.49 -32.11
CA ASN A 727 -8.49 24.42 -32.70
C ASN A 727 -7.25 24.29 -31.78
N SER A 728 -7.38 24.19 -30.45
CA SER A 728 -6.22 23.96 -29.56
C SER A 728 -6.37 22.78 -28.58
N ASP A 729 -7.58 22.48 -28.11
CA ASP A 729 -7.82 21.39 -27.13
C ASP A 729 -7.52 19.98 -27.66
N GLY A 730 -7.40 19.81 -28.98
CA GLY A 730 -7.11 18.53 -29.62
C GLY A 730 -5.75 17.92 -29.22
N GLU A 731 -4.70 18.75 -29.09
CA GLU A 731 -3.36 18.28 -28.72
C GLU A 731 -3.32 17.87 -27.24
N ASN A 732 -3.87 18.70 -26.36
CA ASN A 732 -4.01 18.41 -24.92
C ASN A 732 -4.82 17.12 -24.69
N LYS A 733 -5.94 16.95 -25.38
CA LYS A 733 -6.74 15.71 -25.31
C LYS A 733 -5.97 14.50 -25.84
N GLN A 734 -5.19 14.64 -26.91
CA GLN A 734 -4.35 13.57 -27.42
C GLN A 734 -3.22 13.21 -26.45
N GLN A 735 -2.64 14.19 -25.74
CA GLN A 735 -1.66 13.97 -24.68
C GLN A 735 -2.26 13.15 -23.54
N VAL A 736 -3.39 13.57 -22.95
CA VAL A 736 -4.12 12.82 -21.89
C VAL A 736 -4.43 11.38 -22.33
N VAL A 737 -4.97 11.20 -23.54
CA VAL A 737 -5.31 9.87 -24.08
C VAL A 737 -4.06 9.01 -24.33
N SER A 738 -2.93 9.60 -24.72
CA SER A 738 -1.67 8.86 -24.91
C SER A 738 -1.06 8.43 -23.56
N LEU A 739 -1.15 9.29 -22.54
CA LEU A 739 -0.70 9.02 -21.18
C LEU A 739 -1.52 7.91 -20.50
N ILE A 740 -2.85 7.95 -20.64
CA ILE A 740 -3.74 6.86 -20.19
C ILE A 740 -3.36 5.54 -20.87
N LYS A 741 -3.15 5.53 -22.19
CA LYS A 741 -2.74 4.32 -22.93
C LYS A 741 -1.37 3.81 -22.50
N TYR A 742 -0.42 4.71 -22.21
CA TYR A 742 0.90 4.34 -21.70
C TYR A 742 0.80 3.62 -20.35
N VAL A 743 0.10 4.19 -19.36
CA VAL A 743 -0.11 3.55 -18.04
C VAL A 743 -0.86 2.23 -18.19
N GLN A 744 -1.91 2.17 -19.02
CA GLN A 744 -2.64 0.93 -19.32
C GLN A 744 -1.76 -0.15 -19.97
N SER A 745 -0.82 0.22 -20.85
CA SER A 745 0.13 -0.73 -21.47
C SER A 745 1.14 -1.34 -20.48
N LYS A 746 1.22 -0.78 -19.27
CA LYS A 746 2.09 -1.21 -18.17
C LYS A 746 1.34 -1.91 -17.03
N ARG A 747 0.02 -2.12 -17.15
CA ARG A 747 -0.83 -2.72 -16.11
C ARG A 747 -0.25 -4.04 -15.57
N GLY A 748 0.02 -4.08 -14.27
CA GLY A 748 0.60 -5.26 -13.61
C GLY A 748 2.08 -5.51 -13.96
N SER A 749 2.81 -4.45 -14.32
CA SER A 749 4.26 -4.49 -14.51
C SER A 749 4.89 -3.21 -13.97
N MET A 750 6.05 -3.32 -13.30
CA MET A 750 6.70 -2.18 -12.66
C MET A 750 6.99 -1.07 -13.68
N MET A 751 6.78 0.18 -13.27
CA MET A 751 7.04 1.34 -14.13
C MET A 751 8.55 1.59 -14.28
N TRP A 752 9.29 1.34 -13.21
CA TRP A 752 10.75 1.35 -13.10
C TRP A 752 11.19 0.39 -12.00
N GLU A 753 12.48 0.07 -11.91
CA GLU A 753 13.01 -0.79 -10.85
C GLU A 753 13.14 -0.03 -9.52
N SER A 754 12.95 -0.74 -8.40
CA SER A 754 13.16 -0.21 -7.05
C SER A 754 14.67 -0.15 -6.77
N GLU A 755 15.24 1.01 -7.06
CA GLU A 755 16.67 1.33 -6.99
C GLU A 755 16.92 2.37 -5.88
N ASP A 756 17.88 2.10 -4.99
CA ASP A 756 18.33 3.07 -3.99
C ASP A 756 19.52 3.91 -4.50
N PRO A 757 19.51 5.24 -4.32
CA PRO A 757 20.66 6.09 -4.62
C PRO A 757 21.80 5.82 -3.63
N THR A 758 23.03 5.78 -4.13
CA THR A 758 24.23 5.50 -3.33
C THR A 758 25.22 6.66 -3.40
N VAL A 759 26.13 6.72 -2.43
CA VAL A 759 27.18 7.75 -2.35
C VAL A 759 28.06 7.83 -3.61
N ILE A 760 28.24 6.70 -4.30
CA ILE A 760 29.07 6.56 -5.51
C ILE A 760 28.22 6.71 -6.79
N LYS A 761 26.95 6.28 -6.75
CA LYS A 761 25.98 6.41 -7.85
C LYS A 761 24.70 7.07 -7.31
N PRO A 762 24.63 8.40 -7.28
CA PRO A 762 23.44 9.13 -6.86
C PRO A 762 22.37 9.15 -7.97
N ASP A 763 22.79 9.19 -9.24
CA ASP A 763 21.88 9.15 -10.39
C ASP A 763 21.45 7.69 -10.69
N VAL A 764 20.19 7.38 -10.38
CA VAL A 764 19.55 6.09 -10.69
C VAL A 764 18.70 6.20 -11.97
N PRO A 765 18.78 5.25 -12.92
CA PRO A 765 18.00 5.26 -14.17
C PRO A 765 16.49 5.47 -13.98
N SER A 766 15.92 4.87 -12.94
CA SER A 766 14.51 5.05 -12.55
C SER A 766 14.12 6.53 -12.33
N SER A 767 15.02 7.38 -11.83
CA SER A 767 14.74 8.81 -11.59
C SER A 767 14.41 9.58 -12.86
N ALA A 768 14.92 9.16 -14.03
CA ALA A 768 14.62 9.82 -15.30
C ALA A 768 13.21 9.45 -15.82
N LEU A 769 12.79 8.19 -15.62
CA LEU A 769 11.45 7.72 -15.96
C LEU A 769 10.39 8.36 -15.06
N LEU A 770 10.67 8.40 -13.75
CA LEU A 770 9.87 9.10 -12.75
C LEU A 770 9.70 10.59 -13.11
N ALA A 771 10.80 11.30 -13.39
CA ALA A 771 10.74 12.71 -13.76
C ALA A 771 9.93 12.97 -15.04
N ALA A 772 10.10 12.13 -16.07
CA ALA A 772 9.34 12.24 -17.31
C ALA A 772 7.83 12.02 -17.10
N LEU A 773 7.44 11.05 -16.25
CA LEU A 773 6.04 10.82 -15.91
C LEU A 773 5.46 11.98 -15.07
N VAL A 774 6.24 12.55 -14.15
CA VAL A 774 5.82 13.71 -13.32
C VAL A 774 5.56 14.95 -14.19
N GLN A 775 6.43 15.26 -15.17
CA GLN A 775 6.14 16.35 -16.11
C GLN A 775 4.92 16.04 -16.97
N SER A 776 4.85 14.84 -17.55
CA SER A 776 3.69 14.40 -18.35
C SER A 776 2.36 14.53 -17.60
N MET A 777 2.36 14.34 -16.27
CA MET A 777 1.20 14.51 -15.40
C MET A 777 0.82 15.98 -15.20
N VAL A 778 1.78 16.84 -14.83
CA VAL A 778 1.52 18.28 -14.64
C VAL A 778 1.04 18.92 -15.93
N ASP A 779 1.65 18.56 -17.06
CA ASP A 779 1.30 19.10 -18.38
C ASP A 779 -0.08 18.58 -18.85
N ALA A 780 -0.44 17.34 -18.53
CA ALA A 780 -1.76 16.76 -18.85
C ALA A 780 -2.91 17.34 -18.00
N ILE A 781 -2.61 17.96 -16.85
CA ILE A 781 -3.59 18.53 -15.90
C ILE A 781 -3.30 20.04 -15.68
N PHE A 782 -2.88 20.74 -16.75
CA PHE A 782 -2.46 22.15 -16.73
C PHE A 782 -3.50 23.14 -16.20
N PHE A 783 -4.77 22.76 -16.12
CA PHE A 783 -5.89 23.57 -15.65
C PHE A 783 -6.08 23.53 -14.11
N GLN A 784 -5.39 22.64 -13.38
CA GLN A 784 -5.44 22.56 -11.91
C GLN A 784 -4.51 23.58 -11.21
N GLY A 785 -4.65 24.87 -11.54
CA GLY A 785 -4.00 25.99 -10.82
C GLY A 785 -2.49 25.81 -10.59
N ASP A 786 -2.03 26.10 -9.36
CA ASP A 786 -0.63 25.98 -8.93
C ASP A 786 -0.25 24.52 -8.53
N LEU A 787 -0.74 23.48 -9.22
CA LEU A 787 -0.44 22.06 -8.91
C LEU A 787 1.07 21.77 -8.77
N ARG A 788 1.91 22.44 -9.57
CA ARG A 788 3.37 22.32 -9.53
C ARG A 788 3.96 22.80 -8.18
N GLU A 789 3.35 23.80 -7.54
CA GLU A 789 3.77 24.35 -6.25
C GLU A 789 3.20 23.54 -5.08
N THR A 790 1.93 23.11 -5.16
CA THR A 790 1.28 22.35 -4.09
C THR A 790 1.79 20.93 -4.00
N TRP A 791 1.96 20.24 -5.15
CA TRP A 791 2.64 18.95 -5.22
C TRP A 791 4.13 19.08 -4.87
N GLY A 792 4.78 20.20 -5.24
CA GLY A 792 6.14 20.51 -4.80
C GLY A 792 6.26 20.61 -3.28
N THR A 793 5.28 21.25 -2.63
CA THR A 793 5.22 21.41 -1.16
C THR A 793 5.03 20.07 -0.46
N GLU A 794 4.07 19.26 -0.91
CA GLU A 794 3.82 17.93 -0.32
C GLU A 794 5.00 16.98 -0.58
N SER A 795 5.60 17.01 -1.77
CA SER A 795 6.79 16.22 -2.10
C SER A 795 8.01 16.61 -1.27
N LEU A 796 8.16 17.89 -0.89
CA LEU A 796 9.24 18.30 0.01
C LEU A 796 8.99 17.85 1.46
N LYS A 797 7.74 17.90 1.92
CA LYS A 797 7.33 17.39 3.23
C LYS A 797 7.64 15.89 3.36
N TRP A 798 7.26 15.07 2.38
CA TRP A 798 7.58 13.64 2.38
C TRP A 798 9.09 13.37 2.31
N ALA A 799 9.83 14.13 1.49
CA ALA A 799 11.29 14.05 1.42
C ALA A 799 11.99 14.33 2.77
N MET A 800 11.34 15.07 3.67
CA MET A 800 11.91 15.49 4.95
C MET A 800 11.35 14.75 6.18
N GLU A 801 10.11 14.28 6.16
CA GLU A 801 9.41 13.70 7.34
C GLU A 801 9.11 12.19 7.22
N CYS A 802 9.45 11.52 6.11
CA CYS A 802 9.10 10.10 5.93
C CYS A 802 10.01 9.12 6.73
N THR A 803 9.39 8.07 7.29
CA THR A 803 10.03 6.90 7.92
C THR A 803 10.85 6.06 6.94
N SER A 804 10.36 5.84 5.72
CA SER A 804 11.10 5.10 4.70
C SER A 804 12.12 5.98 3.98
N ARG A 805 13.39 5.59 4.06
CA ARG A 805 14.50 6.18 3.31
C ARG A 805 14.24 6.14 1.79
N HIS A 806 13.70 5.04 1.28
CA HIS A 806 13.39 4.89 -0.15
C HIS A 806 12.32 5.90 -0.61
N LEU A 807 11.20 6.00 0.11
CA LEU A 807 10.13 6.96 -0.20
C LEU A 807 10.63 8.40 -0.11
N ALA A 808 11.48 8.73 0.88
CA ALA A 808 12.11 10.04 0.98
C ALA A 808 13.03 10.36 -0.22
N CYS A 809 13.82 9.40 -0.70
CA CYS A 809 14.62 9.54 -1.93
C CYS A 809 13.73 9.76 -3.17
N ARG A 810 12.68 8.96 -3.36
CA ARG A 810 11.71 9.16 -4.46
C ARG A 810 11.03 10.54 -4.38
N SER A 811 10.78 11.03 -3.16
CA SER A 811 10.20 12.35 -2.91
C SER A 811 11.13 13.51 -3.30
N HIS A 812 12.45 13.36 -3.06
CA HIS A 812 13.46 14.28 -3.57
C HIS A 812 13.50 14.29 -5.12
N GLN A 813 13.41 13.12 -5.75
CA GLN A 813 13.39 12.97 -7.21
C GLN A 813 12.14 13.63 -7.84
N ILE A 814 10.96 13.43 -7.25
CA ILE A 814 9.71 14.11 -7.68
C ILE A 814 9.84 15.64 -7.53
N TYR A 815 10.35 16.14 -6.40
CA TYR A 815 10.54 17.58 -6.20
C TYR A 815 11.48 18.20 -7.26
N ARG A 816 12.59 17.53 -7.59
CA ARG A 816 13.52 17.98 -8.65
C ARG A 816 12.89 17.99 -10.04
N ALA A 817 11.96 17.07 -10.33
CA ALA A 817 11.19 17.10 -11.56
C ALA A 817 10.19 18.27 -11.57
N LEU A 818 9.44 18.47 -10.48
CA LEU A 818 8.43 19.52 -10.37
C LEU A 818 9.01 20.94 -10.49
N ARG A 819 10.22 21.19 -9.99
CA ARG A 819 10.87 22.52 -10.03
C ARG A 819 9.96 23.67 -9.50
N PRO A 820 9.39 23.56 -8.28
CA PRO A 820 8.57 24.63 -7.70
C PRO A 820 9.38 25.89 -7.35
N LYS A 821 8.69 26.99 -7.07
CA LYS A 821 9.27 28.26 -6.58
C LYS A 821 9.96 28.04 -5.23
N VAL A 822 11.21 28.48 -5.12
CA VAL A 822 12.01 28.27 -3.91
C VAL A 822 11.62 29.25 -2.80
N THR A 823 11.50 28.74 -1.57
CA THR A 823 11.23 29.51 -0.35
C THR A 823 12.36 29.35 0.67
N SER A 824 12.52 30.32 1.58
CA SER A 824 13.57 30.25 2.61
C SER A 824 13.33 29.12 3.61
N ASP A 825 12.07 28.81 3.91
CA ASP A 825 11.70 27.71 4.82
C ASP A 825 12.09 26.35 4.24
N ALA A 826 11.95 26.15 2.91
CA ALA A 826 12.44 24.97 2.20
C ALA A 826 13.98 24.85 2.28
N CYS A 827 14.72 25.91 1.95
CA CYS A 827 16.19 25.91 2.02
C CYS A 827 16.71 25.60 3.43
N VAL A 828 16.16 26.26 4.46
CA VAL A 828 16.61 26.06 5.85
C VAL A 828 16.20 24.68 6.37
N SER A 829 15.04 24.14 5.99
CA SER A 829 14.62 22.80 6.41
C SER A 829 15.50 21.71 5.79
N LEU A 830 15.88 21.82 4.51
CA LEU A 830 16.85 20.90 3.89
C LEU A 830 18.24 20.98 4.52
N LEU A 831 18.72 22.18 4.88
CA LEU A 831 19.96 22.34 5.64
C LEU A 831 19.87 21.71 7.05
N ARG A 832 18.68 21.75 7.70
CA ARG A 832 18.42 21.04 8.97
C ARG A 832 18.38 19.51 8.80
N CYS A 833 17.88 19.00 7.67
CA CYS A 833 17.98 17.58 7.31
C CYS A 833 19.45 17.16 7.14
N LEU A 834 20.26 17.93 6.40
CA LEU A 834 21.71 17.68 6.29
C LEU A 834 22.41 17.65 7.66
N TYR A 835 22.13 18.64 8.52
CA TYR A 835 22.68 18.69 9.88
C TYR A 835 22.32 17.44 10.70
N ARG A 836 21.09 16.92 10.57
CA ARG A 836 20.67 15.65 11.20
C ARG A 836 21.40 14.45 10.64
N CYS A 837 21.46 14.30 9.32
CA CYS A 837 22.15 13.19 8.67
C CYS A 837 23.64 13.10 9.05
N LEU A 838 24.29 14.24 9.32
CA LEU A 838 25.67 14.30 9.82
C LEU A 838 25.85 13.83 11.27
N THR A 839 24.79 13.65 12.06
CA THR A 839 24.90 13.10 13.43
C THR A 839 25.22 11.60 13.44
N ASN A 840 24.81 10.86 12.41
CA ASN A 840 25.10 9.45 12.21
C ASN A 840 25.30 9.14 10.71
N PRO A 841 26.46 9.51 10.12
CA PRO A 841 26.71 9.44 8.68
C PRO A 841 27.06 8.02 8.21
N GLN A 842 26.09 7.10 8.30
CA GLN A 842 26.18 5.74 7.76
C GLN A 842 26.09 5.73 6.22
N PRO A 843 26.59 4.70 5.50
CA PRO A 843 26.64 4.71 4.03
C PRO A 843 25.29 4.96 3.33
N GLU A 844 24.20 4.48 3.90
CA GLU A 844 22.83 4.71 3.40
C GLU A 844 22.36 6.16 3.64
N VAL A 845 22.66 6.70 4.82
CA VAL A 845 22.38 8.11 5.19
C VAL A 845 23.22 9.07 4.33
N LEU A 846 24.45 8.69 4.00
CA LEU A 846 25.29 9.42 3.03
C LEU A 846 24.67 9.39 1.62
N GLY A 847 23.99 8.32 1.21
CA GLY A 847 23.22 8.27 -0.05
C GLY A 847 22.07 9.28 -0.06
N PHE A 848 21.31 9.35 1.04
CA PHE A 848 20.25 10.34 1.23
C PHE A 848 20.77 11.80 1.31
N ILE A 849 21.99 12.03 1.84
CA ILE A 849 22.65 13.34 1.76
C ILE A 849 22.87 13.79 0.31
N MET A 850 23.17 12.88 -0.62
CA MET A 850 23.32 13.21 -2.05
C MET A 850 21.99 13.69 -2.65
N GLU A 851 20.87 13.04 -2.31
CA GLU A 851 19.52 13.45 -2.73
C GLU A 851 19.15 14.87 -2.25
N ILE A 852 19.50 15.23 -1.00
CA ILE A 852 19.32 16.59 -0.50
C ILE A 852 20.20 17.59 -1.26
N LEU A 853 21.49 17.27 -1.48
CA LEU A 853 22.42 18.17 -2.17
C LEU A 853 22.00 18.41 -3.64
N LEU A 854 21.60 17.36 -4.37
CA LEU A 854 21.05 17.49 -5.73
C LEU A 854 19.75 18.31 -5.74
N THR A 855 18.91 18.17 -4.71
CA THR A 855 17.70 18.98 -4.56
C THR A 855 18.02 20.46 -4.35
N LEU A 856 19.01 20.78 -3.50
CA LEU A 856 19.51 22.14 -3.31
C LEU A 856 20.14 22.70 -4.60
N GLN A 857 20.84 21.88 -5.41
CA GLN A 857 21.38 22.31 -6.70
C GLN A 857 20.26 22.74 -7.66
N VAL A 858 19.23 21.92 -7.82
CA VAL A 858 18.06 22.25 -8.67
C VAL A 858 17.30 23.45 -8.13
N MET A 859 17.20 23.63 -6.81
CA MET A 859 16.62 24.84 -6.22
C MET A 859 17.40 26.11 -6.61
N VAL A 860 18.73 26.10 -6.50
CA VAL A 860 19.57 27.24 -6.94
C VAL A 860 19.49 27.45 -8.45
N GLU A 861 19.36 26.38 -9.25
CA GLU A 861 19.13 26.49 -10.71
C GLU A 861 17.80 27.19 -11.05
N ASN A 862 16.74 26.96 -10.27
CA ASN A 862 15.40 27.50 -10.50
C ASN A 862 15.19 28.93 -9.94
N MET A 863 16.10 29.45 -9.11
CA MET A 863 16.03 30.84 -8.66
C MET A 863 16.30 31.83 -9.82
N GLU A 864 15.79 33.06 -9.71
CA GLU A 864 16.38 34.19 -10.43
C GLU A 864 17.76 34.52 -9.81
N PRO A 865 18.83 34.78 -10.59
CA PRO A 865 20.16 35.06 -10.05
C PRO A 865 20.17 36.18 -8.99
N GLU A 866 19.42 37.24 -9.25
CA GLU A 866 19.27 38.42 -8.39
C GLU A 866 18.66 38.09 -7.01
N LYS A 867 17.94 36.96 -6.90
CA LYS A 867 17.31 36.51 -5.65
C LYS A 867 18.22 35.59 -4.82
N VAL A 868 19.30 35.03 -5.38
CA VAL A 868 20.21 34.12 -4.65
C VAL A 868 20.88 34.81 -3.44
N ILE A 869 21.15 36.11 -3.55
CA ILE A 869 21.71 36.93 -2.44
C ILE A 869 20.80 36.99 -1.19
N LEU A 870 19.50 36.70 -1.34
CA LEU A 870 18.54 36.64 -0.23
C LEU A 870 18.61 35.32 0.56
N TYR A 871 19.42 34.36 0.11
CA TYR A 871 19.58 33.03 0.73
C TYR A 871 21.04 32.76 1.15
N PRO A 872 21.70 33.64 1.93
CA PRO A 872 23.12 33.50 2.25
C PRO A 872 23.43 32.25 3.09
N GLN A 873 22.44 31.64 3.74
CA GLN A 873 22.56 30.33 4.38
C GLN A 873 22.92 29.20 3.41
N LEU A 874 22.64 29.33 2.10
CA LEU A 874 23.09 28.37 1.09
C LEU A 874 24.59 28.50 0.83
N PHE A 875 25.12 29.73 0.77
CA PHE A 875 26.55 29.99 0.63
C PHE A 875 27.31 29.45 1.85
N TRP A 876 26.92 29.86 3.07
CA TRP A 876 27.60 29.41 4.29
C TRP A 876 27.35 27.92 4.61
N GLY A 877 26.20 27.37 4.22
CA GLY A 877 25.94 25.94 4.26
C GLY A 877 26.89 25.13 3.37
N CYS A 878 27.20 25.63 2.16
CA CYS A 878 28.24 25.03 1.32
C CYS A 878 29.62 25.11 2.00
N VAL A 879 30.00 26.28 2.52
CA VAL A 879 31.29 26.47 3.22
C VAL A 879 31.44 25.51 4.40
N ALA A 880 30.40 25.36 5.23
CA ALA A 880 30.38 24.38 6.32
C ALA A 880 30.59 22.95 5.79
N MET A 881 29.84 22.56 4.75
CA MET A 881 29.88 21.22 4.17
C MET A 881 31.20 20.88 3.44
N MET A 882 31.98 21.88 3.00
CA MET A 882 33.33 21.66 2.41
C MET A 882 34.35 21.13 3.42
N HIS A 883 34.10 21.23 4.73
CA HIS A 883 34.97 20.61 5.73
C HIS A 883 34.90 19.07 5.71
N SER A 884 33.83 18.48 5.15
CA SER A 884 33.59 17.04 5.07
C SER A 884 34.76 16.25 4.47
N ASP A 885 35.06 15.08 5.05
CA ASP A 885 36.05 14.12 4.55
C ASP A 885 35.47 13.06 3.60
N PHE A 886 34.14 13.01 3.41
CA PHE A 886 33.47 12.11 2.47
C PHE A 886 33.57 12.68 1.04
N VAL A 887 34.42 12.10 0.18
CA VAL A 887 34.86 12.80 -1.04
C VAL A 887 33.73 13.09 -2.04
N HIS A 888 32.76 12.18 -2.21
CA HIS A 888 31.63 12.39 -3.13
C HIS A 888 30.63 13.43 -2.62
N VAL A 889 30.39 13.47 -1.30
CA VAL A 889 29.59 14.53 -0.67
C VAL A 889 30.27 15.87 -0.88
N TYR A 890 31.59 15.94 -0.65
CA TYR A 890 32.39 17.13 -0.94
C TYR A 890 32.30 17.55 -2.42
N CYS A 891 32.34 16.62 -3.38
CA CYS A 891 32.13 16.94 -4.80
C CYS A 891 30.76 17.60 -5.05
N GLN A 892 29.68 17.04 -4.51
CA GLN A 892 28.33 17.60 -4.69
C GLN A 892 28.12 18.94 -3.97
N VAL A 893 28.88 19.19 -2.89
CA VAL A 893 28.96 20.49 -2.22
C VAL A 893 29.70 21.51 -3.08
N LEU A 894 30.78 21.14 -3.77
CA LEU A 894 31.44 22.02 -4.74
C LEU A 894 30.54 22.30 -5.96
N GLU A 895 29.82 21.31 -6.48
CA GLU A 895 28.82 21.48 -7.56
C GLU A 895 27.66 22.41 -7.16
N LEU A 896 27.22 22.35 -5.90
CA LEU A 896 26.26 23.30 -5.33
C LEU A 896 26.87 24.70 -5.17
N PHE A 897 28.10 24.79 -4.67
CA PHE A 897 28.80 26.05 -4.49
C PHE A 897 29.03 26.77 -5.83
N LEU A 898 29.39 26.04 -6.90
CA LEU A 898 29.50 26.56 -8.26
C LEU A 898 28.20 27.25 -8.70
N ARG A 899 27.06 26.57 -8.55
CA ARG A 899 25.73 27.12 -8.91
C ARG A 899 25.36 28.36 -8.09
N VAL A 900 25.80 28.43 -6.84
CA VAL A 900 25.63 29.61 -5.98
C VAL A 900 26.52 30.77 -6.45
N ILE A 901 27.84 30.55 -6.64
CA ILE A 901 28.75 31.64 -7.02
C ILE A 901 28.53 32.15 -8.44
N ASP A 902 28.11 31.29 -9.38
CA ASP A 902 27.77 31.69 -10.76
C ASP A 902 26.57 32.64 -10.83
N ARG A 903 25.78 32.73 -9.75
CA ARG A 903 24.61 33.60 -9.63
C ARG A 903 24.83 34.80 -8.71
N LEU A 904 25.99 34.89 -8.05
CA LEU A 904 26.35 35.98 -7.15
C LEU A 904 27.43 36.89 -7.80
N SER A 905 27.17 38.20 -7.82
CA SER A 905 28.11 39.17 -8.39
C SER A 905 29.15 39.61 -7.36
N PHE A 906 30.34 39.00 -7.39
CA PHE A 906 31.50 39.41 -6.59
C PHE A 906 32.28 40.61 -7.17
N ARG A 907 31.66 41.37 -8.09
CA ARG A 907 32.22 42.60 -8.68
C ARG A 907 31.92 43.86 -7.89
N ASP A 908 31.01 43.78 -6.92
CA ASP A 908 30.60 44.89 -6.06
C ASP A 908 30.56 44.44 -4.58
N ARG A 909 30.76 45.39 -3.67
CA ARG A 909 30.80 45.18 -2.21
C ARG A 909 29.44 44.84 -1.60
N THR A 910 28.33 45.02 -2.32
CA THR A 910 26.99 44.64 -1.81
C THR A 910 26.91 43.15 -1.48
N THR A 911 27.30 42.27 -2.40
CA THR A 911 27.38 40.82 -2.18
C THR A 911 28.31 40.46 -1.03
N GLU A 912 29.49 41.08 -0.98
CA GLU A 912 30.49 40.88 0.08
C GLU A 912 29.92 41.23 1.46
N ASN A 913 29.33 42.42 1.60
CA ASN A 913 28.73 42.90 2.85
C ASN A 913 27.56 42.03 3.30
N VAL A 914 26.67 41.59 2.40
CA VAL A 914 25.53 40.73 2.76
C VAL A 914 26.02 39.38 3.30
N LEU A 915 26.95 38.71 2.59
CA LEU A 915 27.49 37.43 3.04
C LEU A 915 28.24 37.55 4.38
N LEU A 916 29.05 38.59 4.58
CA LEU A 916 29.76 38.83 5.85
C LEU A 916 28.83 39.19 7.01
N SER A 917 27.66 39.80 6.74
CA SER A 917 26.66 40.14 7.76
C SER A 917 25.96 38.91 8.34
N SER A 918 25.79 37.84 7.54
CA SER A 918 25.18 36.58 7.97
C SER A 918 26.20 35.51 8.41
N MET A 919 27.49 35.83 8.40
CA MET A 919 28.57 34.88 8.70
C MET A 919 28.40 34.27 10.10
N PRO A 920 28.55 32.94 10.28
CA PRO A 920 28.59 32.30 11.59
C PRO A 920 29.66 32.89 12.51
N ARG A 921 29.32 33.13 13.79
CA ARG A 921 30.23 33.67 14.82
C ARG A 921 29.86 33.07 16.19
N ASP A 922 30.85 32.91 17.07
CA ASP A 922 30.60 32.55 18.48
C ASP A 922 29.94 33.75 19.20
N GLU A 923 28.84 33.54 19.93
CA GLU A 923 28.07 34.61 20.61
C GLU A 923 28.87 35.36 21.70
N LEU A 924 29.99 34.81 22.15
CA LEU A 924 30.79 35.29 23.29
C LEU A 924 31.60 36.57 23.01
N ASP A 925 31.85 36.92 21.75
CA ASP A 925 32.58 38.14 21.41
C ASP A 925 31.71 39.41 21.49
N THR A 926 30.39 39.25 21.69
CA THR A 926 29.43 40.36 21.86
C THR A 926 29.42 40.93 23.29
N SER A 927 30.58 41.38 23.78
CA SER A 927 30.76 41.99 25.11
C SER A 927 30.98 43.51 25.06
N GLY A 928 30.07 44.23 24.39
CA GLY A 928 29.85 45.67 24.57
C GLY A 928 28.85 45.94 25.71
N PRO A 929 29.03 46.98 26.54
CA PRO A 929 28.17 47.21 27.70
C PRO A 929 26.80 47.83 27.34
N GLU A 930 25.83 47.60 28.23
CA GLU A 930 24.49 48.21 28.27
C GLU A 930 23.52 47.93 27.11
N GLN A 931 22.62 46.96 27.28
CA GLN A 931 21.20 47.25 27.60
C GLN A 931 20.34 45.97 27.79
N GLY A 932 19.30 46.06 28.62
CA GLY A 932 18.11 45.21 28.52
C GLY A 932 18.14 43.84 29.21
N GLU A 933 18.15 43.80 30.55
CA GLU A 933 17.60 42.62 31.24
C GLU A 933 16.09 42.51 30.96
N PHE A 934 15.62 41.40 30.40
CA PHE A 934 14.37 40.74 30.80
C PHE A 934 14.27 39.33 30.19
N GLN A 935 13.43 38.46 30.78
CA GLN A 935 13.10 37.11 30.31
C GLN A 935 14.27 36.10 30.23
N ARG A 936 14.80 35.72 31.41
CA ARG A 936 15.34 34.37 31.63
C ARG A 936 14.53 33.63 32.70
N LEU A 937 13.62 32.76 32.27
CA LEU A 937 13.19 31.59 33.05
C LEU A 937 12.73 30.50 32.06
N GLU A 938 12.77 29.23 32.50
CA GLU A 938 12.21 28.06 31.79
C GLU A 938 12.80 27.71 30.41
N SER A 939 14.03 27.18 30.39
CA SER A 939 14.41 26.05 29.49
C SER A 939 15.80 25.50 29.81
N ARG A 940 15.93 24.73 30.91
CA ARG A 940 17.20 24.06 31.27
C ARG A 940 17.16 22.56 30.94
N GLY A 941 17.46 22.22 29.70
CA GLY A 941 17.58 20.83 29.23
C GLY A 941 18.37 20.74 27.92
N ALA A 942 19.37 19.86 27.88
CA ALA A 942 20.21 19.49 26.73
C ALA A 942 20.84 20.67 25.95
N ILE A 943 22.02 21.12 26.41
CA ILE A 943 23.04 21.76 25.57
C ILE A 943 24.39 21.14 25.97
N ASP A 944 25.02 20.40 25.06
CA ASP A 944 26.40 19.92 25.23
C ASP A 944 27.39 21.09 25.22
N PRO A 945 28.53 21.00 25.93
CA PRO A 945 29.53 22.08 25.96
C PRO A 945 30.10 22.33 24.56
N ALA A 946 29.68 23.43 23.94
CA ALA A 946 29.96 23.74 22.55
C ALA A 946 31.47 23.80 22.24
N GLY A 947 31.88 23.06 21.21
CA GLY A 947 33.18 23.26 20.58
C GLY A 947 33.16 24.56 19.77
N LYS A 948 34.14 25.44 20.02
CA LYS A 948 34.29 26.72 19.31
C LYS A 948 34.26 26.55 17.80
N VAL A 949 33.64 27.49 17.09
CA VAL A 949 33.72 27.56 15.62
C VAL A 949 35.20 27.70 15.21
N PRO A 950 35.70 26.90 14.24
CA PRO A 950 37.06 27.07 13.73
C PRO A 950 37.17 28.42 12.99
N ALA A 951 38.32 29.09 13.15
CA ALA A 951 38.56 30.38 12.50
C ALA A 951 38.43 30.26 10.98
N PHE A 952 37.66 31.17 10.36
CA PHE A 952 37.41 31.15 8.92
C PHE A 952 38.60 31.74 8.16
N GLU A 953 39.45 30.87 7.61
CA GLU A 953 40.63 31.22 6.79
C GLU A 953 40.29 31.58 5.32
N GLY A 954 39.00 31.57 4.96
CA GLY A 954 38.49 31.81 3.61
C GLY A 954 38.07 30.53 2.87
N VAL A 955 37.39 30.68 1.73
CA VAL A 955 36.92 29.54 0.92
C VAL A 955 38.06 28.83 0.16
N GLN A 956 39.09 29.54 -0.33
CA GLN A 956 40.12 28.96 -1.18
C GLN A 956 40.89 27.80 -0.51
N PRO A 957 41.33 27.87 0.77
CA PRO A 957 41.94 26.74 1.46
C PRO A 957 41.07 25.47 1.46
N LEU A 958 39.75 25.63 1.61
CA LEU A 958 38.80 24.51 1.57
C LEU A 958 38.73 23.88 0.17
N VAL A 959 38.70 24.70 -0.89
CA VAL A 959 38.68 24.20 -2.28
C VAL A 959 40.01 23.53 -2.65
N LEU A 960 41.15 24.04 -2.16
CA LEU A 960 42.48 23.45 -2.37
C LEU A 960 42.62 22.06 -1.75
N LYS A 961 41.84 21.71 -0.71
CA LYS A 961 41.69 20.33 -0.20
C LYS A 961 41.23 19.37 -1.29
N GLY A 962 40.33 19.80 -2.17
CA GLY A 962 39.79 18.97 -3.25
C GLY A 962 40.76 18.67 -4.39
N LEU A 963 41.96 19.29 -4.41
CA LEU A 963 43.04 18.85 -5.30
C LEU A 963 43.81 17.62 -4.74
N MET A 964 43.59 17.23 -3.48
CA MET A 964 44.21 16.08 -2.81
C MET A 964 43.56 14.73 -3.17
N SER A 965 42.66 14.68 -4.16
CA SER A 965 42.01 13.44 -4.61
C SER A 965 41.62 13.54 -6.07
N THR A 966 41.87 12.48 -6.84
CA THR A 966 41.49 12.35 -8.26
C THR A 966 39.98 12.50 -8.48
N VAL A 967 39.16 12.16 -7.48
CA VAL A 967 37.69 12.20 -7.55
C VAL A 967 37.16 13.64 -7.49
N SER A 968 37.67 14.46 -6.56
CA SER A 968 37.25 15.85 -6.38
C SER A 968 38.04 16.85 -7.22
N HIS A 969 39.13 16.40 -7.85
CA HIS A 969 40.03 17.22 -8.63
C HIS A 969 39.33 18.09 -9.69
N GLY A 970 38.49 17.50 -10.54
CA GLY A 970 37.86 18.19 -11.68
C GLY A 970 36.96 19.36 -11.25
N VAL A 971 36.07 19.13 -10.28
CA VAL A 971 35.16 20.16 -9.75
C VAL A 971 35.95 21.23 -8.98
N SER A 972 37.00 20.83 -8.25
CA SER A 972 37.88 21.78 -7.54
C SER A 972 38.60 22.74 -8.49
N ILE A 973 39.04 22.27 -9.66
CA ILE A 973 39.59 23.12 -10.71
C ILE A 973 38.52 24.05 -11.31
N GLU A 974 37.27 23.60 -11.48
CA GLU A 974 36.17 24.50 -11.89
C GLU A 974 35.94 25.62 -10.87
N VAL A 975 35.84 25.30 -9.56
CA VAL A 975 35.66 26.30 -8.51
C VAL A 975 36.85 27.28 -8.48
N LEU A 976 38.09 26.78 -8.52
CA LEU A 976 39.28 27.63 -8.58
C LEU A 976 39.26 28.53 -9.82
N SER A 977 38.84 28.02 -10.98
CA SER A 977 38.69 28.82 -12.21
C SER A 977 37.68 29.96 -12.07
N ARG A 978 36.57 29.75 -11.34
CA ARG A 978 35.55 30.78 -11.11
C ARG A 978 36.00 31.84 -10.10
N ILE A 979 36.74 31.45 -9.05
CA ILE A 979 37.24 32.38 -8.01
C ILE A 979 38.57 33.07 -8.37
N THR A 980 39.01 32.97 -9.63
CA THR A 980 40.19 33.68 -10.19
C THR A 980 39.90 35.17 -10.43
N PHE A 981 39.72 35.96 -9.36
CA PHE A 981 39.51 37.42 -9.46
C PHE A 981 40.02 38.19 -8.23
N PRO A 982 40.47 39.45 -8.40
CA PRO A 982 41.22 40.21 -7.36
C PRO A 982 40.37 40.84 -6.24
N ALA A 983 39.09 40.49 -6.11
CA ALA A 983 38.14 41.08 -5.16
C ALA A 983 37.67 40.06 -4.11
N CYS A 984 37.00 40.54 -3.05
CA CYS A 984 36.43 39.73 -1.96
C CYS A 984 37.45 38.86 -1.20
N ASP A 985 38.67 39.36 -0.97
CA ASP A 985 39.72 38.64 -0.20
C ASP A 985 39.19 38.20 1.19
N SER A 986 38.33 39.00 1.83
CA SER A 986 37.67 38.69 3.12
C SER A 986 36.78 37.42 3.13
N ILE A 987 36.35 36.95 1.95
CA ILE A 987 35.54 35.74 1.77
C ILE A 987 36.41 34.60 1.24
N PHE A 988 37.27 34.87 0.26
CA PHE A 988 37.97 33.82 -0.47
C PHE A 988 39.33 33.43 0.13
N GLY A 989 39.99 34.29 0.92
CA GLY A 989 41.24 33.97 1.61
C GLY A 989 42.16 35.17 1.77
N ASP A 990 43.08 35.09 2.74
CA ASP A 990 43.99 36.16 3.16
C ASP A 990 44.61 36.98 1.99
N PRO A 991 44.52 38.32 2.00
CA PRO A 991 44.96 39.18 0.90
C PRO A 991 46.45 39.12 0.56
N GLU A 992 47.32 38.64 1.46
CA GLU A 992 48.76 38.45 1.20
C GLU A 992 49.05 37.13 0.46
N THR A 993 48.45 36.02 0.92
CA THR A 993 48.76 34.66 0.47
C THR A 993 47.80 34.09 -0.58
N ARG A 994 46.57 34.61 -0.69
CA ARG A 994 45.53 34.08 -1.60
C ARG A 994 46.01 33.94 -3.05
N LEU A 995 46.73 34.93 -3.60
CA LEU A 995 47.22 34.86 -4.99
C LEU A 995 48.33 33.81 -5.16
N LEU A 996 49.31 33.77 -4.24
CA LEU A 996 50.36 32.75 -4.21
C LEU A 996 49.76 31.33 -4.18
N MET A 997 48.82 31.09 -3.27
CA MET A 997 48.19 29.78 -3.11
C MET A 997 47.29 29.41 -4.28
N HIS A 998 46.61 30.39 -4.91
CA HIS A 998 45.85 30.18 -6.13
C HIS A 998 46.74 29.70 -7.28
N MET A 999 47.87 30.39 -7.49
CA MET A 999 48.85 30.04 -8.50
C MET A 999 49.50 28.68 -8.20
N THR A 1000 49.87 28.42 -6.94
CA THR A 1000 50.50 27.15 -6.54
C THR A 1000 49.57 25.95 -6.78
N GLY A 1001 48.27 26.09 -6.53
CA GLY A 1001 47.29 25.04 -6.81
C GLY A 1001 46.96 24.86 -8.30
N LEU A 1002 46.95 25.93 -9.09
CA LEU A 1002 46.59 25.88 -10.53
C LEU A 1002 47.78 25.62 -11.46
N LEU A 1003 49.02 25.95 -11.09
CA LEU A 1003 50.19 25.77 -11.95
C LEU A 1003 50.39 24.33 -12.43
N PRO A 1004 50.28 23.28 -11.58
CA PRO A 1004 50.35 21.89 -12.05
C PRO A 1004 49.29 21.55 -13.11
N TRP A 1005 48.07 22.09 -12.97
CA TRP A 1005 46.99 21.90 -13.94
C TRP A 1005 47.27 22.56 -15.29
N LEU A 1006 47.77 23.82 -15.26
CA LEU A 1006 48.13 24.59 -16.46
C LEU A 1006 49.29 23.92 -17.21
N CYS A 1007 50.36 23.56 -16.50
CA CYS A 1007 51.48 22.81 -17.05
C CYS A 1007 51.04 21.50 -17.73
N LEU A 1008 50.11 20.74 -17.12
CA LEU A 1008 49.60 19.49 -17.71
C LEU A 1008 48.84 19.69 -19.02
N GLN A 1009 48.30 20.88 -19.32
CA GLN A 1009 47.70 21.15 -20.63
C GLN A 1009 48.74 21.42 -21.73
N LEU A 1010 49.99 21.75 -21.38
CA LEU A 1010 51.10 21.90 -22.34
C LEU A 1010 51.71 20.56 -22.79
N SER A 1011 51.46 19.47 -22.08
CA SER A 1011 52.02 18.14 -22.39
C SER A 1011 51.08 17.22 -23.17
N LYS A 1012 49.90 17.71 -23.59
CA LYS A 1012 48.91 16.92 -24.35
C LYS A 1012 48.78 17.50 -25.76
N ASP A 1013 49.18 16.73 -26.78
CA ASP A 1013 49.10 17.16 -28.18
C ASP A 1013 47.64 17.49 -28.57
N PRO A 1014 47.32 18.74 -28.99
CA PRO A 1014 45.96 19.16 -29.29
C PRO A 1014 45.55 18.78 -30.73
N THR A 1015 45.79 17.53 -31.14
CA THR A 1015 45.61 17.01 -32.51
C THR A 1015 44.15 16.69 -32.85
N GLY A 1016 43.25 17.66 -32.63
CA GLY A 1016 41.85 17.57 -33.04
C GLY A 1016 41.05 18.81 -32.65
N LEU A 1017 40.59 19.57 -33.65
CA LEU A 1017 39.70 20.71 -33.45
C LEU A 1017 38.36 20.21 -32.89
N GLY A 1018 37.97 20.68 -31.70
CA GLY A 1018 36.77 20.19 -30.99
C GLY A 1018 36.98 18.93 -30.14
N SER A 1019 38.21 18.46 -29.94
CA SER A 1019 38.49 17.40 -28.96
C SER A 1019 38.29 17.88 -27.50
N PRO A 1020 37.93 17.00 -26.54
CA PRO A 1020 37.81 17.39 -25.13
C PRO A 1020 39.11 17.97 -24.53
N LEU A 1021 40.26 17.53 -25.03
CA LEU A 1021 41.57 18.07 -24.65
C LEU A 1021 41.75 19.52 -25.11
N HIS A 1022 41.28 19.86 -26.31
CA HIS A 1022 41.29 21.23 -26.80
C HIS A 1022 40.39 22.15 -25.95
N GLN A 1023 39.24 21.67 -25.48
CA GLN A 1023 38.37 22.42 -24.56
C GLN A 1023 39.05 22.66 -23.19
N GLN A 1024 39.77 21.67 -22.65
CA GLN A 1024 40.56 21.85 -21.42
C GLN A 1024 41.69 22.88 -21.62
N TYR A 1025 42.37 22.87 -22.76
CA TYR A 1025 43.40 23.87 -23.09
C TYR A 1025 42.81 25.28 -23.24
N GLN A 1026 41.68 25.44 -23.95
CA GLN A 1026 40.99 26.75 -24.05
C GLN A 1026 40.61 27.31 -22.66
N LYS A 1027 40.10 26.47 -21.76
CA LYS A 1027 39.82 26.84 -20.37
C LYS A 1027 41.09 27.23 -19.61
N ALA A 1028 42.21 26.54 -19.82
CA ALA A 1028 43.49 26.91 -19.22
C ALA A 1028 43.97 28.29 -19.69
N CYS A 1029 43.78 28.63 -20.96
CA CYS A 1029 44.09 29.96 -21.49
C CYS A 1029 43.22 31.06 -20.86
N SER A 1030 41.91 30.85 -20.67
CA SER A 1030 41.04 31.85 -20.03
C SER A 1030 41.34 32.03 -18.53
N VAL A 1031 41.66 30.94 -17.82
CA VAL A 1031 42.13 31.00 -16.42
C VAL A 1031 43.46 31.74 -16.32
N ALA A 1032 44.42 31.48 -17.21
CA ALA A 1032 45.69 32.21 -17.25
C ALA A 1032 45.49 33.72 -17.53
N ALA A 1033 44.58 34.09 -18.44
CA ALA A 1033 44.23 35.50 -18.67
C ALA A 1033 43.63 36.17 -17.43
N ASN A 1034 42.81 35.46 -16.65
CA ASN A 1034 42.27 35.95 -15.38
C ASN A 1034 43.36 36.08 -14.29
N ILE A 1035 44.31 35.14 -14.21
CA ILE A 1035 45.49 35.27 -13.33
C ILE A 1035 46.31 36.50 -13.74
N ALA A 1036 46.56 36.71 -15.03
CA ALA A 1036 47.28 37.89 -15.52
C ALA A 1036 46.61 39.21 -15.11
N LEU A 1037 45.27 39.29 -15.20
CA LEU A 1037 44.50 40.45 -14.73
C LEU A 1037 44.61 40.66 -13.21
N TRP A 1038 44.58 39.59 -12.42
CA TRP A 1038 44.78 39.64 -10.97
C TRP A 1038 46.19 40.13 -10.62
N CYS A 1039 47.23 39.60 -11.29
CA CYS A 1039 48.62 40.05 -11.13
C CYS A 1039 48.76 41.55 -11.38
N ARG A 1040 48.21 42.10 -12.49
CA ARG A 1040 48.19 43.55 -12.74
C ARG A 1040 47.50 44.34 -11.63
N THR A 1041 46.40 43.81 -11.10
CA THR A 1041 45.62 44.47 -10.04
C THR A 1041 46.38 44.52 -8.70
N LYS A 1042 47.31 43.58 -8.45
CA LYS A 1042 48.27 43.61 -7.33
C LYS A 1042 49.66 44.14 -7.77
N SER A 1043 49.76 44.81 -8.94
CA SER A 1043 50.96 45.43 -9.53
C SER A 1043 52.13 44.49 -9.93
N LEU A 1044 51.88 43.19 -10.04
CA LEU A 1044 52.87 42.16 -10.38
C LEU A 1044 53.01 41.97 -11.90
N GLU A 1045 53.45 43.01 -12.62
CA GLU A 1045 53.50 43.02 -14.09
C GLU A 1045 54.38 41.90 -14.68
N GLY A 1046 55.47 41.51 -14.02
CA GLY A 1046 56.33 40.41 -14.47
C GLY A 1046 55.61 39.07 -14.55
N LEU A 1047 54.71 38.78 -13.60
CA LEU A 1047 53.87 37.58 -13.65
C LEU A 1047 52.72 37.76 -14.65
N ALA A 1048 52.16 38.96 -14.74
CA ALA A 1048 51.09 39.26 -15.67
C ALA A 1048 51.47 39.04 -17.14
N THR A 1049 52.69 39.39 -17.56
CA THR A 1049 53.16 39.13 -18.93
C THR A 1049 53.30 37.64 -19.22
N VAL A 1050 53.84 36.84 -18.29
CA VAL A 1050 54.05 35.40 -18.48
C VAL A 1050 52.72 34.64 -18.58
N PHE A 1051 51.74 34.93 -17.73
CA PHE A 1051 50.40 34.33 -17.86
C PHE A 1051 49.62 34.83 -19.09
N LEU A 1052 49.86 36.06 -19.54
CA LEU A 1052 49.29 36.55 -20.81
C LEU A 1052 49.90 35.79 -22.01
N ALA A 1053 51.22 35.61 -22.05
CA ALA A 1053 51.91 34.83 -23.09
C ALA A 1053 51.46 33.36 -23.11
N TYR A 1054 51.19 32.76 -21.93
CA TYR A 1054 50.51 31.46 -21.86
C TYR A 1054 49.13 31.51 -22.51
N SER A 1055 48.28 32.49 -22.14
CA SER A 1055 46.90 32.59 -22.66
C SER A 1055 46.83 32.79 -24.18
N GLN A 1056 47.88 33.35 -24.78
CA GLN A 1056 48.02 33.60 -26.21
C GLN A 1056 48.68 32.42 -26.97
N GLY A 1057 49.11 31.35 -26.27
CA GLY A 1057 49.73 30.17 -26.87
C GLY A 1057 51.20 30.33 -27.27
N GLU A 1058 51.87 31.36 -26.75
CA GLU A 1058 53.29 31.61 -27.01
C GLU A 1058 54.18 30.61 -26.25
N ILE A 1059 53.78 30.26 -25.02
CA ILE A 1059 54.48 29.29 -24.17
C ILE A 1059 54.01 27.88 -24.52
N LYS A 1060 54.93 27.03 -25.00
CA LYS A 1060 54.62 25.70 -25.57
C LYS A 1060 55.21 24.51 -24.81
N THR A 1061 55.97 24.73 -23.74
CA THR A 1061 56.59 23.65 -22.95
C THR A 1061 56.54 23.96 -21.46
N ILE A 1062 56.41 22.91 -20.64
CA ILE A 1062 56.35 23.01 -19.17
C ILE A 1062 57.58 23.73 -18.63
N ASN A 1063 58.79 23.33 -19.06
CA ASN A 1063 60.04 23.89 -18.57
C ASN A 1063 60.16 25.40 -18.84
N ASN A 1064 59.65 25.88 -19.99
CA ASN A 1064 59.65 27.32 -20.30
C ASN A 1064 58.67 28.09 -19.40
N LEU A 1065 57.49 27.52 -19.11
CA LEU A 1065 56.54 28.13 -18.18
C LEU A 1065 57.12 28.21 -16.75
N LEU A 1066 57.71 27.12 -16.27
CA LEU A 1066 58.26 27.04 -14.91
C LEU A 1066 59.48 27.96 -14.73
N ALA A 1067 60.43 27.97 -15.67
CA ALA A 1067 61.62 28.83 -15.59
C ALA A 1067 61.27 30.33 -15.65
N CYS A 1068 60.17 30.73 -16.30
CA CYS A 1068 59.69 32.11 -16.27
C CYS A 1068 58.95 32.48 -14.97
N ILE A 1069 58.24 31.54 -14.34
CA ILE A 1069 57.38 31.82 -13.17
C ILE A 1069 58.11 31.64 -11.83
N ALA A 1070 58.96 30.62 -11.70
CA ALA A 1070 59.65 30.31 -10.44
C ALA A 1070 60.46 31.48 -9.85
N PRO A 1071 61.36 32.18 -10.57
CA PRO A 1071 62.11 33.30 -10.00
C PRO A 1071 61.21 34.47 -9.59
N LEU A 1072 60.12 34.72 -10.34
CA LEU A 1072 59.16 35.78 -10.02
C LEU A 1072 58.31 35.44 -8.78
N LEU A 1073 57.95 34.16 -8.58
CA LEU A 1073 57.30 33.69 -7.35
C LEU A 1073 58.22 33.85 -6.13
N CYS A 1074 59.48 33.43 -6.25
CA CYS A 1074 60.43 33.49 -5.14
C CYS A 1074 60.74 34.93 -4.71
N ASN A 1075 60.94 35.85 -5.67
CA ASN A 1075 61.25 37.25 -5.39
C ASN A 1075 60.15 37.98 -4.61
N GLU A 1076 58.87 37.68 -4.86
CA GLU A 1076 57.73 38.41 -4.29
C GLU A 1076 57.26 37.84 -2.94
N TRP A 1077 57.31 36.52 -2.74
CA TRP A 1077 56.72 35.87 -1.56
C TRP A 1077 57.69 35.10 -0.66
N PHE A 1078 58.90 34.78 -1.09
CA PHE A 1078 59.83 33.95 -0.32
C PHE A 1078 60.95 34.80 0.33
N PRO A 1079 61.46 34.42 1.52
CA PRO A 1079 61.12 33.22 2.30
C PRO A 1079 59.79 33.31 3.08
N LYS A 1080 59.19 34.51 3.23
CA LYS A 1080 58.05 34.79 4.14
C LYS A 1080 56.92 33.75 4.08
N HIS A 1081 56.53 33.31 2.88
CA HIS A 1081 55.42 32.36 2.68
C HIS A 1081 55.86 31.03 2.02
N SER A 1082 57.16 30.72 1.98
CA SER A 1082 57.69 29.52 1.31
C SER A 1082 57.13 28.21 1.87
N ALA A 1083 56.99 28.11 3.19
CA ALA A 1083 56.44 26.93 3.87
C ALA A 1083 54.99 26.60 3.44
N LEU A 1084 54.18 27.60 3.09
CA LEU A 1084 52.80 27.38 2.61
C LEU A 1084 52.80 26.78 1.20
N ALA A 1085 53.58 27.35 0.28
CA ALA A 1085 53.69 26.89 -1.09
C ALA A 1085 54.31 25.48 -1.17
N PHE A 1086 55.50 25.28 -0.59
CA PHE A 1086 56.15 23.97 -0.52
C PHE A 1086 55.28 22.95 0.23
N GLY A 1087 54.67 23.33 1.35
CA GLY A 1087 53.78 22.47 2.12
C GLY A 1087 52.51 22.05 1.39
N HIS A 1088 51.99 22.84 0.44
CA HIS A 1088 50.88 22.41 -0.42
C HIS A 1088 51.36 21.54 -1.59
N LEU A 1089 52.46 21.90 -2.25
CA LEU A 1089 53.05 21.10 -3.34
C LEU A 1089 53.42 19.68 -2.88
N LEU A 1090 53.95 19.51 -1.67
CA LEU A 1090 54.26 18.18 -1.12
C LEU A 1090 53.01 17.34 -0.83
N ARG A 1091 51.89 17.95 -0.41
CA ARG A 1091 50.61 17.25 -0.23
C ARG A 1091 49.97 16.88 -1.58
N LEU A 1092 50.09 17.74 -2.60
CA LEU A 1092 49.75 17.39 -3.98
C LEU A 1092 50.60 16.22 -4.51
N LEU A 1093 51.89 16.17 -4.17
CA LEU A 1093 52.81 15.11 -4.60
C LEU A 1093 52.50 13.75 -3.94
N GLU A 1094 52.12 13.76 -2.66
CA GLU A 1094 51.74 12.58 -1.87
C GLU A 1094 50.36 12.02 -2.27
N ARG A 1095 49.34 12.87 -2.46
CA ARG A 1095 47.92 12.45 -2.53
C ARG A 1095 47.18 12.87 -3.80
N GLY A 1096 47.72 13.81 -4.56
CA GLY A 1096 47.09 14.34 -5.76
C GLY A 1096 47.12 13.38 -6.96
N PRO A 1097 46.64 13.83 -8.14
CA PRO A 1097 46.68 13.03 -9.36
C PRO A 1097 48.11 12.61 -9.74
N VAL A 1098 48.30 11.37 -10.19
CA VAL A 1098 49.62 10.81 -10.54
C VAL A 1098 50.27 11.60 -11.68
N GLU A 1099 49.46 12.13 -12.59
CA GLU A 1099 49.87 13.01 -13.69
C GLU A 1099 50.57 14.29 -13.21
N TYR A 1100 50.31 14.72 -11.97
CA TYR A 1100 50.89 15.94 -11.41
C TYR A 1100 52.27 15.70 -10.80
N GLN A 1101 52.58 14.46 -10.37
CA GLN A 1101 53.81 14.19 -9.60
C GLN A 1101 55.06 14.66 -10.34
N ARG A 1102 55.16 14.37 -11.65
CA ARG A 1102 56.27 14.85 -12.50
C ARG A 1102 56.32 16.38 -12.59
N VAL A 1103 55.17 17.01 -12.79
CA VAL A 1103 55.05 18.47 -12.92
C VAL A 1103 55.42 19.18 -11.62
N ILE A 1104 55.02 18.61 -10.48
CA ILE A 1104 55.35 19.11 -9.15
C ILE A 1104 56.83 18.94 -8.85
N LEU A 1105 57.46 17.81 -9.20
CA LEU A 1105 58.91 17.64 -9.05
C LEU A 1105 59.68 18.70 -9.86
N LEU A 1106 59.29 18.96 -11.11
CA LEU A 1106 59.87 20.04 -11.91
C LEU A 1106 59.65 21.42 -11.26
N LEU A 1107 58.45 21.73 -10.78
CA LEU A 1107 58.16 23.00 -10.09
C LEU A 1107 58.94 23.15 -8.77
N LEU A 1108 59.06 22.08 -7.96
CA LEU A 1108 59.84 22.06 -6.73
C LEU A 1108 61.32 22.33 -7.01
N LYS A 1109 61.89 21.70 -8.03
CA LYS A 1109 63.28 21.91 -8.47
C LYS A 1109 63.56 23.37 -8.80
N GLU A 1110 62.76 23.97 -9.69
CA GLU A 1110 62.99 25.36 -10.14
C GLU A 1110 62.72 26.38 -9.00
N LEU A 1111 61.77 26.12 -8.09
CA LEU A 1111 61.57 26.94 -6.90
C LEU A 1111 62.73 26.85 -5.91
N LEU A 1112 63.28 25.65 -5.67
CA LEU A 1112 64.44 25.46 -4.78
C LEU A 1112 65.67 26.21 -5.30
N GLN A 1113 65.96 26.16 -6.60
CA GLN A 1113 67.10 26.88 -7.21
C GLN A 1113 67.09 28.39 -6.96
N HIS A 1114 65.93 28.99 -6.66
CA HIS A 1114 65.76 30.40 -6.35
C HIS A 1114 65.47 30.69 -4.86
N THR A 1115 65.61 29.71 -3.96
CA THR A 1115 65.24 29.87 -2.55
C THR A 1115 66.29 29.27 -1.60
N PRO A 1116 66.90 30.05 -0.69
CA PRO A 1116 67.67 29.47 0.40
C PRO A 1116 66.71 28.76 1.38
N VAL A 1117 66.74 27.43 1.39
CA VAL A 1117 65.94 26.58 2.28
C VAL A 1117 66.86 25.93 3.31
N ASP A 1118 66.48 26.04 4.58
CA ASP A 1118 67.14 25.37 5.70
C ASP A 1118 66.69 23.91 5.81
N ALA A 1119 67.62 22.97 5.57
CA ALA A 1119 67.39 21.53 5.67
C ALA A 1119 66.77 21.10 7.01
N ALA A 1120 67.09 21.78 8.11
CA ALA A 1120 66.62 21.43 9.45
C ALA A 1120 65.09 21.60 9.60
N GLN A 1121 64.47 22.43 8.77
CA GLN A 1121 63.07 22.83 8.92
C GLN A 1121 62.09 21.99 8.10
N ASN A 1122 62.55 21.12 7.18
CA ASN A 1122 61.66 20.42 6.25
C ASN A 1122 62.02 18.94 5.96
N PRO A 1123 62.22 18.08 6.99
CA PRO A 1123 62.53 16.65 6.80
C PRO A 1123 61.43 15.89 6.02
N HIS A 1124 60.20 16.40 6.04
CA HIS A 1124 59.06 15.89 5.28
C HIS A 1124 59.26 15.98 3.76
N MET A 1125 59.96 17.01 3.27
CA MET A 1125 60.30 17.15 1.85
C MET A 1125 61.25 16.03 1.40
N TYR A 1126 62.30 15.77 2.18
CA TYR A 1126 63.24 14.68 1.90
C TYR A 1126 62.54 13.32 1.94
N ALA A 1127 61.75 13.05 2.98
CA ALA A 1127 61.05 11.78 3.16
C ALA A 1127 60.13 11.42 1.97
N ILE A 1128 59.34 12.37 1.45
CA ILE A 1128 58.45 12.12 0.30
C ILE A 1128 59.25 11.98 -1.00
N VAL A 1129 60.18 12.90 -1.29
CA VAL A 1129 60.90 12.89 -2.57
C VAL A 1129 61.83 11.68 -2.67
N SER A 1130 62.45 11.22 -1.58
CA SER A 1130 63.25 10.00 -1.56
C SER A 1130 62.45 8.74 -1.88
N GLN A 1131 61.18 8.64 -1.47
CA GLN A 1131 60.30 7.51 -1.84
C GLN A 1131 60.04 7.44 -3.35
N LEU A 1132 60.13 8.56 -4.07
CA LEU A 1132 59.94 8.62 -5.52
C LEU A 1132 61.23 8.33 -6.32
N VAL A 1133 62.39 8.23 -5.68
CA VAL A 1133 63.67 7.93 -6.36
C VAL A 1133 63.68 6.51 -6.95
N GLU A 1134 63.01 5.55 -6.29
CA GLU A 1134 62.86 4.17 -6.78
C GLU A 1134 61.76 4.00 -7.86
N SER A 1135 61.07 5.09 -8.22
CA SER A 1135 59.98 5.08 -9.20
C SER A 1135 60.44 5.45 -10.62
N SER A 1136 59.51 5.37 -11.60
CA SER A 1136 59.72 5.87 -12.96
C SER A 1136 59.98 7.39 -13.05
N LEU A 1137 59.76 8.13 -11.95
CA LEU A 1137 60.09 9.56 -11.83
C LEU A 1137 61.48 9.81 -11.22
N GLY A 1138 62.28 8.76 -10.98
CA GLY A 1138 63.53 8.83 -10.20
C GLY A 1138 64.53 9.89 -10.66
N CYS A 1139 64.66 10.15 -11.96
CA CYS A 1139 65.53 11.22 -12.48
C CYS A 1139 65.03 12.62 -12.11
N ASP A 1140 63.72 12.88 -12.22
CA ASP A 1140 63.13 14.16 -11.86
C ASP A 1140 63.18 14.34 -10.32
N ALA A 1141 62.95 13.27 -9.54
CA ALA A 1141 63.07 13.26 -8.08
C ALA A 1141 64.51 13.49 -7.58
N LEU A 1142 65.52 12.86 -8.22
CA LEU A 1142 66.93 13.08 -7.91
C LEU A 1142 67.31 14.56 -8.11
N SER A 1143 66.84 15.18 -9.19
CA SER A 1143 67.13 16.60 -9.48
C SER A 1143 66.54 17.57 -8.45
N VAL A 1144 65.45 17.20 -7.77
CA VAL A 1144 64.89 17.95 -6.62
C VAL A 1144 65.80 17.80 -5.38
N LEU A 1145 66.31 16.60 -5.11
CA LEU A 1145 67.23 16.35 -3.99
C LEU A 1145 68.59 17.05 -4.22
N GLU A 1146 69.10 17.07 -5.45
CA GLU A 1146 70.29 17.84 -5.83
C GLU A 1146 70.07 19.35 -5.64
N ALA A 1147 68.93 19.89 -6.10
CA ALA A 1147 68.59 21.31 -5.90
C ALA A 1147 68.45 21.66 -4.42
N LEU A 1148 67.85 20.79 -3.60
CA LEU A 1148 67.75 20.95 -2.14
C LEU A 1148 69.13 21.00 -1.50
N LEU A 1149 70.03 20.07 -1.84
CA LEU A 1149 71.41 20.04 -1.32
C LEU A 1149 72.22 21.30 -1.71
N GLN A 1150 72.06 21.78 -2.95
CA GLN A 1150 72.68 23.02 -3.43
C GLN A 1150 72.13 24.27 -2.72
N SER A 1151 70.82 24.29 -2.43
CA SER A 1151 70.18 25.39 -1.68
C SER A 1151 70.71 25.47 -0.25
N CYS A 1152 70.90 24.30 0.39
CA CYS A 1152 71.39 24.21 1.77
C CYS A 1152 72.88 24.59 1.92
N SER A 1153 73.71 24.34 0.90
CA SER A 1153 75.14 24.68 0.94
C SER A 1153 75.45 26.17 0.73
N SER A 1154 74.45 26.99 0.38
CA SER A 1154 74.59 28.45 0.30
C SER A 1154 74.82 29.14 1.66
N LEU A 1155 74.50 28.48 2.78
CA LEU A 1155 74.49 29.05 4.13
C LEU A 1155 75.84 29.00 4.88
N THR A 1156 76.82 28.22 4.41
CA THR A 1156 78.06 27.93 5.15
C THR A 1156 79.27 28.80 4.75
N GLY A 1157 79.04 29.95 4.11
CA GLY A 1157 80.04 30.62 3.27
C GLY A 1157 80.35 32.11 3.52
N SER A 1158 80.34 32.64 4.76
CA SER A 1158 81.00 33.94 5.02
C SER A 1158 81.51 34.14 6.46
N HIS A 1159 82.57 34.95 6.58
CA HIS A 1159 83.18 35.52 7.80
C HIS A 1159 83.73 34.59 8.89
N LEU A 1160 85.05 34.35 8.81
CA LEU A 1160 85.94 34.16 9.96
C LEU A 1160 87.14 35.13 9.85
N ASN A 1161 87.57 35.67 11.00
CA ASN A 1161 88.60 36.73 11.18
C ASN A 1161 88.27 38.10 10.55
N ASP A 1162 88.68 39.24 11.13
CA ASP A 1162 89.75 39.49 12.14
C ASP A 1162 89.43 40.70 13.06
N GLY A 1163 90.27 40.96 14.06
CA GLY A 1163 90.44 42.30 14.69
C GLY A 1163 89.60 42.61 15.94
N ALA A 1164 90.24 42.64 17.11
CA ALA A 1164 89.60 42.88 18.42
C ALA A 1164 89.72 44.33 18.96
N TYR A 1165 89.03 44.59 20.09
CA TYR A 1165 89.31 45.54 21.20
C TYR A 1165 88.34 46.71 21.52
N GLU A 1166 88.00 46.74 22.83
CA GLU A 1166 87.68 47.87 23.75
C GLU A 1166 86.37 48.72 23.71
N ASN A 1167 85.63 48.59 24.82
CA ASN A 1167 85.09 49.63 25.72
C ASN A 1167 84.19 50.79 25.22
N GLY A 1168 82.95 50.84 25.76
CA GLY A 1168 82.09 52.03 25.82
C GLY A 1168 80.85 51.81 26.71
N HIS A 1169 80.39 52.84 27.43
CA HIS A 1169 79.16 52.81 28.26
C HIS A 1169 78.09 53.78 27.71
N GLY A 1170 76.81 53.41 27.83
CA GLY A 1170 75.69 54.35 27.76
C GLY A 1170 74.50 53.90 26.89
N GLY A 1171 73.32 53.80 27.50
CA GLY A 1171 72.01 53.81 26.82
C GLY A 1171 71.17 55.00 27.34
N PRO A 1172 69.83 55.01 27.22
CA PRO A 1172 68.94 54.04 26.54
C PRO A 1172 67.93 54.67 25.56
N THR A 1173 67.31 53.86 24.68
CA THR A 1173 66.01 54.14 24.03
C THR A 1173 65.35 52.85 23.55
N ASP A 1174 64.02 52.85 23.39
CA ASP A 1174 63.21 51.66 23.07
C ASP A 1174 63.40 51.13 21.63
N GLU A 1175 63.51 49.80 21.50
CA GLU A 1175 63.02 49.08 20.32
C GLU A 1175 62.16 47.88 20.75
N LYS A 1176 61.01 47.69 20.10
CA LYS A 1176 60.13 46.53 20.32
C LYS A 1176 60.54 45.39 19.39
N SER A 1177 61.02 44.29 19.96
CA SER A 1177 61.18 43.03 19.20
C SER A 1177 59.81 42.54 18.71
N LEU A 1178 59.60 42.56 17.39
CA LEU A 1178 58.44 41.96 16.73
C LEU A 1178 58.80 40.54 16.29
N ALA A 1179 58.32 39.55 17.04
CA ALA A 1179 58.40 38.15 16.62
C ALA A 1179 57.40 37.89 15.46
N PRO A 1180 57.83 37.26 14.35
CA PRO A 1180 56.91 36.90 13.26
C PRO A 1180 55.95 35.79 13.70
N GLN A 1181 54.64 36.03 13.59
CA GLN A 1181 53.63 35.03 13.95
C GLN A 1181 53.31 34.11 12.76
N ASN A 1182 53.76 32.86 12.84
CA ASN A 1182 53.26 31.79 11.98
C ASN A 1182 51.90 31.29 12.49
N SER A 1183 50.81 31.93 12.06
CA SER A 1183 49.43 31.56 12.43
C SER A 1183 48.78 30.62 11.41
N PHE A 1184 49.23 29.36 11.36
CA PHE A 1184 48.50 28.28 10.68
C PHE A 1184 48.28 27.12 11.66
N LYS A 1185 47.39 27.33 12.65
CA LYS A 1185 47.11 26.37 13.74
C LYS A 1185 46.03 25.35 13.40
N ALA A 1186 46.09 24.78 12.19
CA ALA A 1186 45.50 23.47 11.96
C ALA A 1186 46.20 22.45 12.88
N ARG A 1187 45.43 21.65 13.62
CA ARG A 1187 45.97 20.63 14.56
C ARG A 1187 46.56 19.43 13.78
N SER A 1188 47.77 19.59 13.25
CA SER A 1188 48.63 18.45 12.90
C SER A 1188 49.16 17.82 14.19
N GLY A 1189 48.41 16.84 14.72
CA GLY A 1189 48.93 15.98 15.79
C GLY A 1189 50.16 15.18 15.32
N PRO A 1190 51.15 14.92 16.17
CA PRO A 1190 52.32 14.13 15.79
C PRO A 1190 51.90 12.68 15.54
N LEU A 1191 51.98 12.23 14.29
CA LEU A 1191 51.81 10.81 13.96
C LEU A 1191 53.05 10.03 14.42
N PRO A 1192 52.90 8.92 15.16
CA PRO A 1192 54.03 8.15 15.66
C PRO A 1192 54.73 7.38 14.53
N TYR A 1193 56.06 7.43 14.54
CA TYR A 1193 56.91 6.70 13.59
C TYR A 1193 56.83 5.18 13.91
N VAL A 1194 56.24 4.39 13.02
CA VAL A 1194 56.22 2.92 13.12
C VAL A 1194 57.17 2.35 12.07
N MET A 1195 58.29 1.80 12.53
CA MET A 1195 59.30 1.18 11.66
C MET A 1195 59.77 -0.15 12.25
N GLY A 1196 59.68 -1.23 11.47
CA GLY A 1196 60.27 -2.53 11.78
C GLY A 1196 59.35 -3.73 11.59
N PRO A 1197 59.65 -4.66 10.66
CA PRO A 1197 59.18 -6.04 10.77
C PRO A 1197 59.95 -6.72 11.90
N GLY A 1198 59.25 -7.29 12.88
CA GLY A 1198 59.85 -7.71 14.15
C GLY A 1198 60.33 -9.17 14.22
N PHE A 1199 61.22 -9.43 15.19
CA PHE A 1199 61.47 -10.74 15.80
C PHE A 1199 62.09 -10.52 17.19
N GLY A 1200 61.81 -11.41 18.16
CA GLY A 1200 62.55 -11.48 19.43
C GLY A 1200 61.76 -11.10 20.68
N THR A 1201 61.56 -12.09 21.56
CA THR A 1201 60.93 -12.01 22.88
C THR A 1201 61.82 -11.36 23.95
N ALA A 1202 61.28 -10.47 24.77
CA ALA A 1202 61.70 -10.26 26.18
C ALA A 1202 60.60 -9.53 26.99
N SER A 1203 60.62 -9.68 28.31
CA SER A 1203 59.74 -8.94 29.25
C SER A 1203 60.57 -8.07 30.18
N THR A 1204 60.14 -6.83 30.45
CA THR A 1204 60.45 -6.08 31.68
C THR A 1204 59.46 -4.93 31.86
N THR A 1205 59.48 -4.27 33.03
CA THR A 1205 58.44 -3.36 33.52
C THR A 1205 58.99 -1.96 33.90
N ILE A 1206 58.07 -1.05 34.26
CA ILE A 1206 58.26 0.27 34.94
C ILE A 1206 58.39 1.49 34.02
N GLY A 1207 57.65 2.57 34.38
CA GLY A 1207 57.90 3.95 33.92
C GLY A 1207 56.75 4.56 33.11
N GLY A 1208 55.85 5.31 33.75
CA GLY A 1208 54.73 5.97 33.08
C GLY A 1208 54.92 7.48 32.86
N ILE A 1209 54.62 7.96 31.65
CA ILE A 1209 54.32 9.37 31.34
C ILE A 1209 53.02 9.37 30.51
N GLY A 1210 52.11 10.30 30.78
CA GLY A 1210 50.80 10.36 30.14
C GLY A 1210 50.86 10.75 28.67
N VAL A 1211 50.06 10.08 27.83
CA VAL A 1211 49.84 10.43 26.42
C VAL A 1211 48.45 11.05 26.30
N GLU A 1212 48.36 12.28 25.79
CA GLU A 1212 47.06 12.87 25.42
C GLU A 1212 46.51 12.15 24.19
N SER A 1213 45.31 11.55 24.33
CA SER A 1213 44.60 10.95 23.21
C SER A 1213 44.04 12.03 22.30
N GLY A 1214 44.68 12.26 21.16
CA GLY A 1214 44.20 13.19 20.13
C GLY A 1214 42.99 12.63 19.38
N VAL A 1215 41.90 13.41 19.33
CA VAL A 1215 40.71 13.12 18.52
C VAL A 1215 41.12 12.91 17.04
N PRO A 1216 40.67 11.84 16.36
CA PRO A 1216 41.08 11.53 15.00
C PRO A 1216 40.65 12.62 14.00
N PRO A 1217 41.46 12.91 12.94
CA PRO A 1217 41.19 14.01 12.01
C PRO A 1217 39.79 14.00 11.38
N LYS A 1218 39.26 12.81 11.05
CA LYS A 1218 37.90 12.59 10.52
C LYS A 1218 36.80 13.09 11.46
N GLU A 1219 36.97 12.87 12.76
CA GLU A 1219 36.01 13.31 13.77
C GLU A 1219 36.09 14.83 13.97
N VAL A 1220 37.30 15.42 13.90
CA VAL A 1220 37.48 16.88 13.85
C VAL A 1220 36.83 17.49 12.60
N ALA A 1221 36.99 16.88 11.42
CA ALA A 1221 36.37 17.35 10.18
C ALA A 1221 34.83 17.30 10.23
N LEU A 1222 34.27 16.19 10.74
CA LEU A 1222 32.82 16.05 10.95
C LEU A 1222 32.30 17.04 12.00
N GLN A 1223 33.03 17.24 13.11
CA GLN A 1223 32.65 18.18 14.17
C GLN A 1223 32.70 19.63 13.68
N ASN A 1224 33.71 20.01 12.89
CA ASN A 1224 33.77 21.33 12.24
C ASN A 1224 32.58 21.52 11.30
N THR A 1225 32.29 20.52 10.45
CA THR A 1225 31.15 20.54 9.52
C THR A 1225 29.83 20.77 10.27
N ARG A 1226 29.60 20.02 11.36
CA ARG A 1226 28.40 20.12 12.21
C ARG A 1226 28.33 21.44 12.96
N SER A 1227 29.43 21.90 13.57
CA SER A 1227 29.49 23.18 14.31
C SER A 1227 29.10 24.35 13.40
N ILE A 1228 29.82 24.53 12.28
CA ILE A 1228 29.58 25.68 11.37
C ILE A 1228 28.15 25.61 10.82
N LEU A 1229 27.67 24.44 10.39
CA LEU A 1229 26.30 24.28 9.87
C LEU A 1229 25.24 24.54 10.95
N GLY A 1230 25.49 24.20 12.22
CA GLY A 1230 24.63 24.57 13.35
C GLY A 1230 24.48 26.09 13.48
N HIS A 1231 25.60 26.81 13.56
CA HIS A 1231 25.57 28.28 13.66
C HIS A 1231 24.98 28.98 12.42
N VAL A 1232 25.10 28.40 11.21
CA VAL A 1232 24.34 28.86 10.02
C VAL A 1232 22.83 28.75 10.23
N LEU A 1233 22.38 27.67 10.87
CA LEU A 1233 20.97 27.37 11.12
C LEU A 1233 20.37 28.13 12.31
N ASP A 1234 21.19 28.53 13.27
CA ASP A 1234 20.81 29.39 14.40
C ASP A 1234 20.67 30.86 13.98
N ASN A 1235 21.54 31.34 13.07
CA ASN A 1235 21.43 32.66 12.42
C ASN A 1235 20.16 32.81 11.54
N CYS A 1236 19.44 31.73 11.25
CA CYS A 1236 18.23 31.75 10.43
C CYS A 1236 16.98 32.11 11.25
N ALA A 1237 16.54 33.37 11.18
CA ALA A 1237 15.43 33.97 11.95
C ALA A 1237 14.01 33.36 11.76
N LEU A 1238 13.87 32.19 11.12
CA LEU A 1238 12.60 31.46 11.01
C LEU A 1238 12.38 30.63 12.27
N GLY A 1239 11.31 30.96 13.00
CA GLY A 1239 11.04 30.49 14.36
C GLY A 1239 10.96 28.97 14.54
N ARG A 1240 11.12 28.52 15.80
CA ARG A 1240 11.20 27.12 16.22
C ARG A 1240 9.92 26.33 15.91
N LYS A 1241 9.77 25.80 14.69
CA LYS A 1241 8.90 24.65 14.41
C LYS A 1241 9.44 23.41 15.14
N ASP A 1242 8.60 22.39 15.34
CA ASP A 1242 9.01 21.11 15.94
C ASP A 1242 9.81 20.25 14.92
N TYR A 1243 11.04 20.67 14.62
CA TYR A 1243 11.98 19.99 13.72
C TYR A 1243 12.36 18.56 14.17
N LYS A 1244 11.81 18.09 15.30
CA LYS A 1244 11.96 16.72 15.82
C LYS A 1244 11.60 15.64 14.79
N ARG A 1245 10.63 15.92 13.90
CA ARG A 1245 10.14 15.01 12.86
C ARG A 1245 11.03 14.88 11.62
N LEU A 1246 12.04 15.74 11.44
CA LEU A 1246 12.89 15.69 10.25
C LEU A 1246 13.78 14.43 10.25
N VAL A 1247 13.77 13.67 9.15
CA VAL A 1247 14.59 12.48 8.90
C VAL A 1247 14.49 11.43 10.03
N PRO A 1248 13.29 10.88 10.31
CA PRO A 1248 13.06 10.02 11.48
C PRO A 1248 13.86 8.71 11.47
N PHE A 1249 14.28 8.21 10.30
CA PHE A 1249 15.17 7.04 10.19
C PHE A 1249 16.62 7.31 10.66
N VAL A 1250 17.03 8.57 10.85
CA VAL A 1250 18.33 8.90 11.45
C VAL A 1250 18.19 8.93 12.97
N SER A 1251 18.69 7.87 13.62
CA SER A 1251 18.65 7.70 15.08
C SER A 1251 19.36 8.84 15.82
N ASN A 1252 18.64 9.55 16.70
CA ASN A 1252 19.25 10.54 17.59
C ASN A 1252 20.12 9.84 18.65
N THR A 1253 21.43 9.94 18.51
CA THR A 1253 22.42 9.34 19.43
C THR A 1253 22.49 10.00 20.82
N ALA A 1254 21.81 11.12 21.03
CA ALA A 1254 21.81 11.89 22.29
C ALA A 1254 20.96 11.29 23.43
N ASN A 1255 20.76 9.96 23.45
CA ASN A 1255 19.86 9.28 24.39
C ASN A 1255 20.29 7.83 24.73
N GLN A 1256 21.59 7.53 24.62
CA GLN A 1256 22.25 6.31 25.14
C GLN A 1256 23.44 6.70 26.01
#